data_AF-A0A816AQM6-F1
#
_entry.id   AF-A0A816AQM6-F1
#
_cell.length_a   1.000
_cell.length_b   1.000
_cell.length_c   1.000
_cell.angle_alpha   90.00
_cell.angle_beta   90.00
_cell.angle_gamma   90.00
#
_symmetry.space_group_name_H-M   'P 1'
#
loop_
_entity.id
_entity.type
_entity.pdbx_description
1 polymer ?
#
loop_
_entity_poly.entity_id
_entity_poly.type
_entity_poly.pdbx_seq_one_letter_code
_entity_poly.pdbx_strand_id
1 'polypeptide(L)'
;MELDPVNMRLNRFVDDNISELQAANRNPIYGYQELVLMPLEQAVEKIAPFIDNITKYVQDAKRNCNHNLNILTWDESAAIYLYTMSSPFFSSLNERLRAEDRHALKPWFAFLKLFLTALEKLPSTKVSVWRAVSCDVGSYYVANDMTIWWSVNSTSTDPNVIKMFLGETSTLFHIDAIYGKTISDYSAMPDEKEVILIPGTYLEVKSNPFNYLDHLFVVQMKEFTTEEYIQRDEYDISSEWISLTGGSIDRCHRLKQRNMVIISSLTLIILFILLLITCVHRKFRVWVDILYSFDCSNATDDISGTYNGIEVLPSWIPPNSEQGQLMLPAYITPDYSGQGVALKLDSSKPYQYIQLIHSPIFFNKTFTVSVWLNPNVEASKVYVVLSQTYASAPNLAICIIDQYAVIRVYKTLHWSSTKLKNFQWQYVTFAFSPLDLTMAIHIDGIFSSVGGIAKPEYGNFSILQTNIGSHDGIEQYNGIVDQLSIVFRIKNYIDILDEATLVVNYNFESDNIANDSQFEDTGVNSIRAQFAYVSHQTGNRHDDQGTLLLYNSVESYFQSGGFILLSTHNYSYSYTFWINVFNFSTFMPVIHLVARPERASLENNNSICLILLTINGTDKNKLQVSVYIYGSGTSKMIISSTLITFSTWFHVAFVSKKNSSSLFVNGKLVASLIGENTINFGTINQQRLTLTVGNPRRQSKNDAFYSSMCIIEQPEILSNQSVIGIDELRFYSRELKTKEIETLSTDGYVPSRFFFE
;
A
#
# COMPACT_ATOMS: atom_id res chain seq x y z
N MET A 1 -41.90 9.74 2.15
CA MET A 1 -42.73 8.64 2.69
C MET A 1 -42.30 8.50 4.14
N GLU A 2 -43.07 8.98 5.11
CA GLU A 2 -42.71 8.83 6.53
C GLU A 2 -42.83 7.35 6.90
N LEU A 3 -41.69 6.68 7.04
CA LEU A 3 -41.62 5.32 7.55
C LEU A 3 -41.98 5.35 9.05
N ASP A 4 -42.84 4.42 9.49
CA ASP A 4 -43.29 4.28 10.88
C ASP A 4 -42.08 4.10 11.83
N PRO A 5 -41.96 4.89 12.93
CA PRO A 5 -40.90 4.72 13.93
C PRO A 5 -40.78 3.29 14.48
N VAL A 6 -41.88 2.55 14.53
CA VAL A 6 -41.89 1.13 14.94
C VAL A 6 -41.15 0.27 13.89
N ASN A 7 -41.37 0.50 12.60
CA ASN A 7 -40.69 -0.24 11.53
C ASN A 7 -39.18 0.05 11.48
N MET A 8 -38.75 1.30 11.70
CA MET A 8 -37.31 1.62 11.77
C MET A 8 -36.62 0.95 12.95
N ARG A 9 -37.33 0.81 14.08
CA ARG A 9 -36.85 0.08 15.25
C ARG A 9 -36.70 -1.40 14.95
N LEU A 10 -37.64 -2.00 14.22
CA LEU A 10 -37.66 -3.42 13.86
C LEU A 10 -36.51 -3.85 12.93
N ASN A 11 -35.82 -2.93 12.26
CA ASN A 11 -34.69 -3.28 11.39
C ASN A 11 -33.34 -3.33 12.14
N ARG A 12 -33.29 -3.00 13.43
CA ARG A 12 -32.01 -2.91 14.16
C ARG A 12 -31.30 -4.25 14.35
N PHE A 13 -32.06 -5.26 14.76
CA PHE A 13 -31.53 -6.58 15.05
C PHE A 13 -31.77 -7.58 13.92
N VAL A 14 -32.01 -7.11 12.68
CA VAL A 14 -32.46 -7.89 11.52
C VAL A 14 -31.65 -7.55 10.27
N ASP A 15 -31.28 -8.57 9.50
CA ASP A 15 -30.84 -8.47 8.10
C ASP A 15 -31.92 -9.07 7.18
N ASP A 16 -32.00 -8.63 5.92
CA ASP A 16 -33.15 -8.94 5.05
C ASP A 16 -32.89 -10.08 4.05
N ASN A 17 -31.63 -10.44 3.74
CA ASN A 17 -31.29 -11.56 2.85
C ASN A 17 -29.82 -12.05 2.99
N ILE A 18 -29.50 -13.18 2.35
CA ILE A 18 -28.15 -13.79 2.36
C ILE A 18 -27.10 -12.97 1.60
N SER A 19 -27.47 -12.32 0.49
CA SER A 19 -26.53 -11.53 -0.31
C SER A 19 -25.93 -10.41 0.53
N GLU A 20 -26.70 -9.86 1.47
CA GLU A 20 -26.24 -8.84 2.42
C GLU A 20 -25.19 -9.36 3.42
N LEU A 21 -25.32 -10.59 3.92
CA LEU A 21 -24.33 -11.20 4.82
C LEU A 21 -23.03 -11.56 4.09
N GLN A 22 -23.12 -12.05 2.84
CA GLN A 22 -21.95 -12.37 2.02
C GLN A 22 -21.14 -11.12 1.64
N ALA A 23 -21.82 -10.02 1.30
CA ALA A 23 -21.16 -8.75 0.95
C ALA A 23 -20.47 -8.12 2.17
N ALA A 24 -21.03 -8.34 3.37
CA ALA A 24 -20.48 -7.90 4.65
C ALA A 24 -19.20 -8.62 5.09
N ASN A 25 -18.68 -9.62 4.35
CA ASN A 25 -17.42 -10.33 4.63
C ASN A 25 -16.17 -9.69 3.98
N ARG A 26 -16.33 -8.60 3.21
CA ARG A 26 -15.21 -7.88 2.55
C ARG A 26 -14.93 -6.55 3.26
N ASN A 27 -13.72 -6.32 3.77
CA ASN A 27 -13.36 -5.13 4.56
C ASN A 27 -13.77 -3.80 3.87
N PRO A 28 -14.79 -3.08 4.40
CA PRO A 28 -15.31 -1.87 3.77
C PRO A 28 -14.77 -0.58 4.39
N ILE A 29 -14.21 -0.65 5.60
CA ILE A 29 -13.82 0.49 6.43
C ILE A 29 -12.31 0.77 6.34
N TYR A 30 -11.74 0.76 5.14
CA TYR A 30 -10.34 1.15 4.99
C TYR A 30 -10.18 2.67 4.92
N GLY A 31 -9.26 3.24 5.70
CA GLY A 31 -8.87 4.65 5.65
C GLY A 31 -9.65 5.60 6.56
N TYR A 32 -10.69 5.14 7.28
CA TYR A 32 -11.37 5.98 8.27
C TYR A 32 -10.48 6.27 9.49
N GLN A 33 -9.54 5.38 9.80
CA GLN A 33 -8.66 5.50 10.97
C GLN A 33 -7.75 6.74 10.89
N GLU A 34 -7.37 7.14 9.67
CA GLU A 34 -6.51 8.29 9.37
C GLU A 34 -7.23 9.64 9.51
N LEU A 35 -8.56 9.62 9.63
CA LEU A 35 -9.32 10.85 9.84
C LEU A 35 -9.14 11.40 11.25
N VAL A 36 -9.05 12.72 11.33
CA VAL A 36 -9.07 13.46 12.59
C VAL A 36 -10.46 13.29 13.22
N LEU A 37 -10.48 13.07 14.54
CA LEU A 37 -11.73 12.99 15.31
C LEU A 37 -12.44 14.35 15.27
N MET A 38 -13.73 14.36 14.90
CA MET A 38 -14.53 15.58 14.74
C MET A 38 -15.75 15.57 15.67
N PRO A 39 -16.28 16.75 16.06
CA PRO A 39 -17.57 16.87 16.72
C PRO A 39 -18.70 16.26 15.88
N LEU A 40 -19.79 15.81 16.52
CA LEU A 40 -20.85 15.06 15.85
C LEU A 40 -21.48 15.82 14.68
N GLU A 41 -21.68 17.13 14.78
CA GLU A 41 -22.24 17.95 13.69
C GLU A 41 -21.37 17.92 12.43
N GLN A 42 -20.05 17.99 12.60
CA GLN A 42 -19.09 17.93 11.50
C GLN A 42 -18.98 16.51 10.96
N ALA A 43 -19.00 15.52 11.86
CA ALA A 43 -18.91 14.11 11.50
C ALA A 43 -20.05 13.63 10.59
N VAL A 44 -21.22 14.28 10.66
CA VAL A 44 -22.38 13.96 9.80
C VAL A 44 -22.59 14.93 8.63
N GLU A 45 -21.75 15.96 8.46
CA GLU A 45 -21.94 16.99 7.44
C GLU A 45 -22.01 16.40 6.04
N LYS A 46 -21.13 15.43 5.73
CA LYS A 46 -21.12 14.71 4.45
C LYS A 46 -22.23 13.66 4.33
N ILE A 47 -22.91 13.32 5.43
CA ILE A 47 -24.02 12.36 5.47
C ILE A 47 -25.36 13.06 5.22
N ALA A 48 -25.44 14.37 5.52
CA ALA A 48 -26.67 15.16 5.40
C ALA A 48 -27.41 15.08 4.06
N PRO A 49 -26.75 14.93 2.88
CA PRO A 49 -27.45 14.72 1.62
C PRO A 49 -28.21 13.39 1.51
N PHE A 50 -27.90 12.40 2.35
CA PHE A 50 -28.43 11.04 2.24
C PHE A 50 -29.51 10.72 3.29
N ILE A 51 -29.59 11.51 4.38
CA ILE A 51 -30.57 11.31 5.45
C ILE A 51 -31.30 12.62 5.71
N ASP A 52 -32.59 12.62 5.38
CA ASP A 52 -33.49 13.72 5.69
C ASP A 52 -33.52 13.99 7.20
N ASN A 53 -33.53 15.28 7.57
CA ASN A 53 -33.58 15.76 8.96
C ASN A 53 -32.40 15.34 9.86
N ILE A 54 -31.24 14.96 9.31
CA ILE A 54 -30.08 14.53 10.11
C ILE A 54 -29.68 15.56 11.19
N THR A 55 -29.79 16.86 10.90
CA THR A 55 -29.45 17.92 11.85
C THR A 55 -30.36 17.88 13.08
N LYS A 56 -31.64 17.55 12.91
CA LYS A 56 -32.58 17.37 14.02
C LYS A 56 -32.19 16.14 14.84
N TYR A 57 -31.87 15.01 14.19
CA TYR A 57 -31.42 13.82 14.91
C TYR A 57 -30.15 14.06 15.72
N VAL A 58 -29.18 14.80 15.19
CA VAL A 58 -27.97 15.21 15.94
C VAL A 58 -28.33 16.07 17.15
N GLN A 59 -29.23 17.04 16.99
CA GLN A 59 -29.67 17.89 18.10
C GLN A 59 -30.38 17.09 19.19
N ASP A 60 -31.28 16.18 18.80
CA ASP A 60 -32.00 15.32 19.72
C ASP A 60 -31.05 14.32 20.40
N ALA A 61 -30.07 13.79 19.68
CA ALA A 61 -29.03 12.92 20.25
C ALA A 61 -28.18 13.65 21.29
N LYS A 62 -27.70 14.87 20.99
CA LYS A 62 -26.92 15.67 21.95
C LYS A 62 -27.69 16.08 23.19
N ARG A 63 -29.00 16.34 23.06
CA ARG A 63 -29.86 16.72 24.19
C ARG A 63 -30.13 15.56 25.14
N ASN A 64 -30.28 14.35 24.59
CA ASN A 64 -30.78 13.21 25.36
C ASN A 64 -29.69 12.17 25.67
N CYS A 65 -28.51 12.25 25.06
CA CYS A 65 -27.42 11.34 25.38
C CYS A 65 -26.98 11.46 26.84
N ASN A 66 -26.29 10.43 27.33
CA ASN A 66 -25.85 10.39 28.71
C ASN A 66 -24.62 11.29 28.90
N HIS A 67 -24.74 12.30 29.79
CA HIS A 67 -23.67 13.26 30.10
C HIS A 67 -22.96 12.94 31.42
N ASN A 68 -23.44 11.95 32.18
CA ASN A 68 -23.05 11.74 33.58
C ASN A 68 -21.92 10.73 33.77
N LEU A 69 -21.50 10.05 32.70
CA LEU A 69 -20.45 9.03 32.72
C LEU A 69 -19.15 9.59 32.12
N ASN A 70 -18.14 9.80 32.96
CA ASN A 70 -16.83 10.38 32.59
C ASN A 70 -15.98 9.52 31.61
N ILE A 71 -16.55 8.48 31.00
CA ILE A 71 -15.86 7.57 30.07
C ILE A 71 -15.86 8.15 28.65
N LEU A 72 -16.98 8.72 28.22
CA LEU A 72 -17.17 9.25 26.87
C LEU A 72 -17.26 10.77 26.89
N THR A 73 -16.77 11.41 25.83
CA THR A 73 -17.07 12.82 25.57
C THR A 73 -18.56 12.98 25.18
N TRP A 74 -19.04 14.22 25.20
CA TRP A 74 -20.42 14.52 24.81
C TRP A 74 -20.72 14.09 23.37
N ASP A 75 -19.80 14.35 22.44
CA ASP A 75 -19.95 13.96 21.03
C ASP A 75 -19.93 12.43 20.84
N GLU A 76 -19.08 11.72 21.58
CA GLU A 76 -19.01 10.26 21.55
C GLU A 76 -20.29 9.60 22.11
N SER A 77 -20.78 10.10 23.25
CA SER A 77 -22.06 9.65 23.84
C SER A 77 -23.23 9.95 22.90
N ALA A 78 -23.25 11.13 22.28
CA ALA A 78 -24.26 11.50 21.31
C ALA A 78 -24.19 10.66 20.03
N ALA A 79 -23.01 10.22 19.60
CA ALA A 79 -22.87 9.35 18.42
C ALA A 79 -23.50 7.97 18.66
N ILE A 80 -23.32 7.38 19.84
CA ILE A 80 -23.98 6.12 20.23
C ILE A 80 -25.49 6.30 20.34
N TYR A 81 -25.93 7.41 20.94
CA TYR A 81 -27.35 7.72 21.04
C TYR A 81 -27.98 7.87 19.65
N LEU A 82 -27.34 8.62 18.75
CA LEU A 82 -27.80 8.81 17.36
C LEU A 82 -27.96 7.48 16.61
N TYR A 83 -26.96 6.60 16.74
CA TYR A 83 -26.99 5.27 16.14
C TYR A 83 -28.18 4.43 16.60
N THR A 84 -28.63 4.61 17.84
CA THR A 84 -29.72 3.82 18.46
C THR A 84 -31.08 4.52 18.47
N MET A 85 -31.19 5.71 17.88
CA MET A 85 -32.48 6.38 17.73
C MET A 85 -33.39 5.62 16.76
N SER A 86 -34.72 5.69 16.96
CA SER A 86 -35.69 5.30 15.94
C SER A 86 -35.63 6.33 14.79
N SER A 87 -34.70 6.09 13.86
CA SER A 87 -34.42 6.93 12.69
C SER A 87 -33.81 6.06 11.57
N PRO A 88 -33.77 6.55 10.31
CA PRO A 88 -33.11 5.82 9.22
C PRO A 88 -31.59 5.67 9.38
N PHE A 89 -30.99 6.35 10.37
CA PHE A 89 -29.53 6.49 10.47
C PHE A 89 -28.81 5.16 10.59
N PHE A 90 -29.26 4.30 11.51
CA PHE A 90 -28.74 2.94 11.69
C PHE A 90 -28.81 2.14 10.38
N SER A 91 -30.00 2.10 9.78
CA SER A 91 -30.25 1.26 8.60
C SER A 91 -29.42 1.71 7.43
N SER A 92 -29.30 3.04 7.21
CA SER A 92 -28.49 3.60 6.15
C SER A 92 -26.99 3.38 6.38
N LEU A 93 -26.48 3.45 7.61
CA LEU A 93 -25.08 3.14 7.89
C LEU A 93 -24.77 1.68 7.56
N ASN A 94 -25.57 0.76 8.07
CA ASN A 94 -25.34 -0.66 7.88
C ASN A 94 -25.56 -1.09 6.42
N GLU A 95 -26.50 -0.50 5.69
CA GLU A 95 -26.63 -0.68 4.24
C GLU A 95 -25.33 -0.31 3.51
N ARG A 96 -24.70 0.83 3.86
CA ARG A 96 -23.44 1.27 3.23
C ARG A 96 -22.23 0.43 3.62
N LEU A 97 -22.22 -0.11 4.85
CA LEU A 97 -21.19 -1.06 5.28
C LEU A 97 -21.28 -2.39 4.53
N ARG A 98 -22.49 -2.78 4.07
CA ARG A 98 -22.73 -4.00 3.30
C ARG A 98 -22.59 -3.78 1.78
N ALA A 99 -22.77 -2.57 1.29
CA ALA A 99 -22.74 -2.26 -0.15
C ALA A 99 -21.41 -2.67 -0.80
N GLU A 100 -21.47 -3.20 -2.03
CA GLU A 100 -20.27 -3.52 -2.82
C GLU A 100 -19.45 -2.26 -3.18
N ASP A 101 -20.14 -1.16 -3.49
CA ASP A 101 -19.51 0.14 -3.73
C ASP A 101 -18.91 0.73 -2.44
N ARG A 102 -17.59 0.63 -2.32
CA ARG A 102 -16.81 1.16 -1.19
C ARG A 102 -16.78 2.68 -1.14
N HIS A 103 -17.05 3.38 -2.25
CA HIS A 103 -17.09 4.84 -2.28
C HIS A 103 -18.33 5.38 -1.57
N ALA A 104 -19.44 4.65 -1.61
CA ALA A 104 -20.68 5.01 -0.93
C ALA A 104 -20.52 5.12 0.60
N LEU A 105 -19.51 4.46 1.18
CA LEU A 105 -19.22 4.52 2.61
C LEU A 105 -18.29 5.70 3.00
N LYS A 106 -17.49 6.26 2.07
CA LYS A 106 -16.54 7.35 2.38
C LYS A 106 -17.19 8.57 3.09
N PRO A 107 -18.41 9.01 2.74
CA PRO A 107 -19.09 10.09 3.47
C PRO A 107 -19.32 9.80 4.96
N TRP A 108 -19.38 8.53 5.34
CA TRP A 108 -19.65 8.06 6.70
C TRP A 108 -18.40 7.91 7.56
N PHE A 109 -17.20 7.99 6.98
CA PHE A 109 -15.96 7.70 7.70
C PHE A 109 -15.73 8.62 8.90
N ALA A 110 -16.10 9.90 8.81
CA ALA A 110 -15.96 10.83 9.94
C ALA A 110 -16.88 10.44 11.11
N PHE A 111 -18.12 10.03 10.82
CA PHE A 111 -19.02 9.46 11.82
C PHE A 111 -18.50 8.13 12.38
N LEU A 112 -18.06 7.20 11.51
CA LEU A 112 -17.50 5.92 11.93
C LEU A 112 -16.27 6.10 12.83
N LYS A 113 -15.39 7.07 12.52
CA LYS A 113 -14.26 7.41 13.38
C LYS A 113 -14.73 7.81 14.77
N LEU A 114 -15.71 8.72 14.87
CA LEU A 114 -16.28 9.17 16.14
C LEU A 114 -16.97 8.02 16.91
N PHE A 115 -17.82 7.26 16.23
CA PHE A 115 -18.60 6.18 16.81
C PHE A 115 -17.73 5.01 17.28
N LEU A 116 -16.78 4.55 16.48
CA LEU A 116 -15.89 3.46 16.86
C LEU A 116 -14.92 3.88 17.96
N THR A 117 -14.41 5.12 17.95
CA THR A 117 -13.62 5.65 19.08
C THR A 117 -14.44 5.69 20.38
N ALA A 118 -15.75 6.00 20.31
CA ALA A 118 -16.64 5.90 21.47
C ALA A 118 -16.77 4.47 21.98
N LEU A 119 -17.01 3.50 21.09
CA LEU A 119 -17.14 2.09 21.44
C LEU A 119 -15.84 1.48 22.00
N GLU A 120 -14.67 1.88 21.48
CA GLU A 120 -13.37 1.43 21.97
C GLU A 120 -13.12 1.83 23.43
N LYS A 121 -13.61 3.00 23.85
CA LYS A 121 -13.50 3.47 25.24
C LYS A 121 -14.41 2.71 26.21
N LEU A 122 -15.44 2.03 25.72
CA LEU A 122 -16.31 1.20 26.55
C LEU A 122 -15.62 -0.14 26.86
N PRO A 123 -15.82 -0.69 28.07
CA PRO A 123 -15.24 -1.98 28.44
C PRO A 123 -15.81 -3.09 27.54
N SER A 124 -14.93 -3.93 27.03
CA SER A 124 -15.32 -5.16 26.34
C SER A 124 -15.87 -6.16 27.36
N THR A 125 -17.03 -6.74 27.07
CA THR A 125 -17.73 -7.67 27.94
C THR A 125 -17.87 -9.02 27.25
N LYS A 126 -17.42 -10.09 27.92
CA LYS A 126 -17.72 -11.45 27.48
C LYS A 126 -19.18 -11.78 27.85
N VAL A 127 -20.04 -11.98 26.86
CA VAL A 127 -21.48 -12.13 27.09
C VAL A 127 -22.16 -12.87 25.95
N SER A 128 -23.16 -13.71 26.26
CA SER A 128 -23.99 -14.34 25.24
C SER A 128 -25.08 -13.37 24.78
N VAL A 129 -25.19 -13.19 23.46
CA VAL A 129 -26.09 -12.24 22.81
C VAL A 129 -26.91 -12.92 21.72
N TRP A 130 -28.03 -12.30 21.39
CA TRP A 130 -29.02 -12.79 20.44
C TRP A 130 -29.22 -11.78 19.31
N ARG A 131 -29.37 -12.26 18.07
CA ARG A 131 -29.71 -11.46 16.87
C ARG A 131 -30.65 -12.25 15.97
N ALA A 132 -31.59 -11.60 15.31
CA ALA A 132 -32.50 -12.23 14.36
C ALA A 132 -32.16 -11.83 12.90
N VAL A 133 -32.66 -12.59 11.94
CA VAL A 133 -32.65 -12.27 10.51
C VAL A 133 -33.99 -12.76 9.98
N SER A 134 -34.70 -11.91 9.22
CA SER A 134 -36.11 -12.11 8.82
C SER A 134 -36.29 -13.06 7.64
N CYS A 135 -35.26 -13.86 7.32
CA CYS A 135 -35.25 -14.86 6.27
C CYS A 135 -34.38 -16.08 6.64
N ASP A 136 -34.43 -17.12 5.80
CA ASP A 136 -33.53 -18.27 5.90
C ASP A 136 -32.15 -17.93 5.33
N VAL A 137 -31.23 -17.60 6.22
CA VAL A 137 -29.79 -17.60 5.97
C VAL A 137 -29.08 -18.70 6.77
N GLY A 138 -29.78 -19.26 7.76
CA GLY A 138 -29.28 -20.33 8.60
C GLY A 138 -28.90 -21.55 7.79
N SER A 139 -29.63 -21.91 6.73
CA SER A 139 -29.32 -23.08 5.89
C SER A 139 -27.91 -23.07 5.27
N TYR A 140 -27.27 -21.90 5.18
CA TYR A 140 -25.96 -21.72 4.57
C TYR A 140 -24.79 -21.84 5.54
N TYR A 141 -25.06 -21.78 6.84
CA TYR A 141 -24.04 -21.99 7.86
C TYR A 141 -23.81 -23.47 8.10
N VAL A 142 -22.55 -23.86 8.23
CA VAL A 142 -22.12 -25.21 8.55
C VAL A 142 -21.31 -25.18 9.84
N ALA A 143 -21.37 -26.24 10.64
CA ALA A 143 -20.54 -26.35 11.84
C ALA A 143 -19.06 -26.10 11.51
N ASN A 144 -18.39 -25.36 12.40
CA ASN A 144 -17.00 -24.93 12.32
C ASN A 144 -16.68 -23.88 11.24
N ASP A 145 -17.67 -23.41 10.48
CA ASP A 145 -17.46 -22.33 9.51
C ASP A 145 -17.06 -21.02 10.20
N MET A 146 -16.20 -20.26 9.54
CA MET A 146 -15.65 -18.99 10.02
C MET A 146 -16.16 -17.84 9.16
N THR A 147 -16.67 -16.79 9.77
CA THR A 147 -17.17 -15.60 9.06
C THR A 147 -16.75 -14.32 9.75
N ILE A 148 -16.58 -13.23 8.98
CA ILE A 148 -16.18 -11.92 9.48
C ILE A 148 -17.29 -10.91 9.27
N TRP A 149 -17.97 -10.48 10.32
CA TRP A 149 -19.02 -9.48 10.18
C TRP A 149 -18.42 -8.07 10.15
N TRP A 150 -18.34 -7.44 8.97
CA TRP A 150 -17.85 -6.07 8.79
C TRP A 150 -18.90 -4.97 8.98
N SER A 151 -20.18 -5.31 9.12
CA SER A 151 -21.21 -4.33 9.51
C SER A 151 -21.17 -4.04 11.02
N VAL A 152 -21.85 -2.99 11.49
CA VAL A 152 -22.05 -2.81 12.94
C VAL A 152 -23.20 -3.71 13.36
N ASN A 153 -22.93 -4.73 14.17
CA ASN A 153 -23.93 -5.73 14.52
C ASN A 153 -24.55 -5.43 15.87
N SER A 154 -25.78 -4.91 15.83
CA SER A 154 -26.62 -4.79 17.02
C SER A 154 -27.11 -6.16 17.47
N THR A 155 -26.92 -6.47 18.75
CA THR A 155 -27.37 -7.71 19.41
C THR A 155 -27.96 -7.40 20.78
N SER A 156 -28.78 -8.29 21.34
CA SER A 156 -29.37 -8.11 22.67
C SER A 156 -29.00 -9.25 23.61
N THR A 157 -28.80 -8.92 24.89
CA THR A 157 -28.70 -9.94 25.95
C THR A 157 -30.06 -10.48 26.40
N ASP A 158 -31.17 -9.85 25.98
CA ASP A 158 -32.52 -10.26 26.34
C ASP A 158 -33.24 -10.94 25.16
N PRO A 159 -33.44 -12.26 25.20
CA PRO A 159 -34.12 -12.97 24.12
C PRO A 159 -35.58 -12.51 23.94
N ASN A 160 -36.21 -11.89 24.94
CA ASN A 160 -37.57 -11.34 24.78
C ASN A 160 -37.58 -10.09 23.89
N VAL A 161 -36.48 -9.33 23.86
CA VAL A 161 -36.31 -8.23 22.90
C VAL A 161 -36.26 -8.83 21.50
N ILE A 162 -35.47 -9.89 21.27
CA ILE A 162 -35.30 -10.49 19.94
C ILE A 162 -36.59 -11.13 19.37
N LYS A 163 -37.52 -11.60 20.21
CA LYS A 163 -38.79 -12.20 19.75
C LYS A 163 -39.60 -11.30 18.81
N MET A 164 -39.54 -9.97 18.98
CA MET A 164 -40.28 -9.05 18.11
C MET A 164 -39.66 -8.88 16.72
N PHE A 165 -38.46 -9.41 16.50
CA PHE A 165 -37.66 -9.31 15.28
C PHE A 165 -37.71 -10.58 14.41
N LEU A 166 -38.44 -11.62 14.85
CA LEU A 166 -38.65 -12.84 14.09
C LEU A 166 -39.83 -12.67 13.12
N GLY A 167 -39.64 -13.06 11.86
CA GLY A 167 -40.64 -13.11 10.81
C GLY A 167 -41.28 -14.49 10.61
N GLU A 168 -41.94 -14.70 9.46
CA GLU A 168 -42.57 -15.98 9.11
C GLU A 168 -41.55 -17.11 8.88
N THR A 169 -40.39 -16.77 8.32
CA THR A 169 -39.20 -17.63 8.24
C THR A 169 -38.01 -16.82 8.74
N SER A 170 -37.20 -17.34 9.64
CA SER A 170 -36.14 -16.54 10.26
C SER A 170 -34.92 -17.36 10.68
N THR A 171 -33.80 -16.66 10.82
CA THR A 171 -32.58 -17.19 11.41
C THR A 171 -32.30 -16.46 12.72
N LEU A 172 -32.16 -17.21 13.81
CA LEU A 172 -31.82 -16.72 15.14
C LEU A 172 -30.36 -17.08 15.43
N PHE A 173 -29.53 -16.07 15.63
CA PHE A 173 -28.15 -16.22 16.06
C PHE A 173 -28.06 -16.16 17.58
N HIS A 174 -27.37 -17.14 18.17
CA HIS A 174 -26.93 -17.13 19.56
C HIS A 174 -25.40 -17.05 19.58
N ILE A 175 -24.86 -15.91 19.99
CA ILE A 175 -23.43 -15.59 19.85
C ILE A 175 -22.81 -15.43 21.23
N ASP A 176 -21.79 -16.23 21.52
CA ASP A 176 -20.92 -16.01 22.69
C ASP A 176 -19.87 -14.95 22.34
N ALA A 177 -20.15 -13.69 22.64
CA ALA A 177 -19.28 -12.56 22.34
C ALA A 177 -18.14 -12.44 23.37
N ILE A 178 -16.96 -12.02 22.91
CA ILE A 178 -15.77 -11.74 23.70
C ILE A 178 -15.56 -10.23 23.86
N TYR A 179 -15.71 -9.48 22.77
CA TYR A 179 -15.42 -8.04 22.73
C TYR A 179 -16.67 -7.16 22.71
N GLY A 180 -17.84 -7.75 22.97
CA GLY A 180 -19.13 -7.07 22.98
C GLY A 180 -19.11 -5.77 23.77
N LYS A 181 -19.61 -4.70 23.14
CA LYS A 181 -19.70 -3.37 23.73
C LYS A 181 -21.12 -3.12 24.21
N THR A 182 -21.32 -3.17 25.53
CA THR A 182 -22.64 -2.87 26.12
C THR A 182 -22.89 -1.36 26.03
N ILE A 183 -24.00 -0.97 25.39
CA ILE A 183 -24.31 0.44 25.14
C ILE A 183 -25.61 0.91 25.79
N SER A 184 -26.27 0.09 26.61
CA SER A 184 -27.57 0.41 27.22
C SER A 184 -27.62 1.79 27.90
N ASP A 185 -26.56 2.17 28.61
CA ASP A 185 -26.46 3.46 29.32
C ASP A 185 -26.31 4.69 28.39
N TYR A 186 -26.00 4.46 27.12
CA TYR A 186 -25.77 5.47 26.09
C TYR A 186 -26.77 5.39 24.94
N SER A 187 -27.64 4.38 24.94
CA SER A 187 -28.61 4.08 23.90
C SER A 187 -29.89 4.90 24.06
N ALA A 188 -30.53 5.26 22.95
CA ALA A 188 -31.88 5.81 22.93
C ALA A 188 -32.95 4.77 23.31
N MET A 189 -32.61 3.47 23.35
CA MET A 189 -33.46 2.36 23.75
C MET A 189 -32.78 1.48 24.83
N PRO A 190 -32.60 1.97 26.07
CA PRO A 190 -31.87 1.23 27.10
C PRO A 190 -32.45 -0.15 27.43
N ASP A 191 -33.78 -0.30 27.32
CA ASP A 191 -34.51 -1.55 27.60
C ASP A 191 -34.17 -2.68 26.62
N GLU A 192 -33.57 -2.38 25.47
CA GLU A 192 -33.11 -3.39 24.51
C GLU A 192 -31.87 -4.15 24.98
N LYS A 193 -31.22 -3.67 26.05
CA LYS A 193 -29.99 -4.25 26.61
C LYS A 193 -28.96 -4.56 25.52
N GLU A 194 -28.78 -3.55 24.66
CA GLU A 194 -28.06 -3.66 23.40
C GLU A 194 -26.55 -3.79 23.62
N VAL A 195 -25.97 -4.77 22.91
CA VAL A 195 -24.54 -5.04 22.84
C VAL A 195 -24.13 -4.96 21.38
N ILE A 196 -23.14 -4.12 21.09
CA ILE A 196 -22.59 -3.97 19.74
C ILE A 196 -21.41 -4.92 19.56
N LEU A 197 -21.43 -5.68 18.46
CA LEU A 197 -20.23 -6.29 17.88
C LEU A 197 -19.73 -5.37 16.77
N ILE A 198 -18.49 -4.92 16.90
CA ILE A 198 -17.91 -3.90 16.00
C ILE A 198 -17.64 -4.49 14.60
N PRO A 199 -17.53 -3.64 13.56
CA PRO A 199 -17.03 -4.06 12.26
C PRO A 199 -15.72 -4.86 12.35
N GLY A 200 -15.66 -6.00 11.67
CA GLY A 200 -14.50 -6.90 11.68
C GLY A 200 -14.55 -7.97 12.77
N THR A 201 -15.75 -8.28 13.29
CA THR A 201 -15.92 -9.34 14.30
C THR A 201 -15.78 -10.73 13.68
N TYR A 202 -14.87 -11.55 14.18
CA TYR A 202 -14.64 -12.93 13.76
C TYR A 202 -15.56 -13.88 14.52
N LEU A 203 -16.33 -14.70 13.81
CA LEU A 203 -17.30 -15.62 14.40
C LEU A 203 -17.10 -17.04 13.86
N GLU A 204 -17.07 -18.01 14.77
CA GLU A 204 -17.16 -19.44 14.45
C GLU A 204 -18.59 -19.93 14.64
N VAL A 205 -19.11 -20.73 13.71
CA VAL A 205 -20.33 -21.53 13.89
C VAL A 205 -20.05 -22.77 14.74
N LYS A 206 -20.72 -22.91 15.89
CA LYS A 206 -20.48 -24.01 16.85
C LYS A 206 -21.11 -25.34 16.48
N SER A 207 -22.20 -25.33 15.74
CA SER A 207 -22.93 -26.54 15.35
C SER A 207 -23.70 -26.31 14.07
N ASN A 208 -24.07 -27.40 13.39
CA ASN A 208 -24.97 -27.29 12.26
C ASN A 208 -26.27 -26.62 12.73
N PRO A 209 -26.80 -25.66 11.95
CA PRO A 209 -28.00 -24.92 12.30
C PRO A 209 -29.17 -25.84 12.62
N PHE A 210 -29.84 -25.57 13.73
CA PHE A 210 -31.04 -26.31 14.11
C PHE A 210 -32.24 -25.72 13.39
N ASN A 211 -32.80 -26.46 12.43
CA ASN A 211 -34.07 -26.10 11.79
C ASN A 211 -35.24 -26.61 12.64
N TYR A 212 -36.01 -25.68 13.19
CA TYR A 212 -37.25 -25.96 13.89
C TYR A 212 -38.43 -25.75 12.94
N LEU A 213 -39.14 -26.85 12.63
CA LEU A 213 -40.42 -26.85 11.91
C LEU A 213 -40.38 -26.10 10.55
N ASP A 214 -39.23 -26.10 9.88
CA ASP A 214 -39.00 -25.49 8.55
C ASP A 214 -39.24 -23.97 8.48
N HIS A 215 -39.22 -23.27 9.62
CA HIS A 215 -39.42 -21.82 9.66
C HIS A 215 -38.45 -21.06 10.58
N LEU A 216 -37.72 -21.74 11.47
CA LEU A 216 -36.76 -21.09 12.35
C LEU A 216 -35.43 -21.84 12.38
N PHE A 217 -34.38 -21.21 11.86
CA PHE A 217 -33.02 -21.71 11.95
C PHE A 217 -32.32 -21.11 13.17
N VAL A 218 -31.74 -21.93 14.02
CA VAL A 218 -30.93 -21.45 15.16
C VAL A 218 -29.46 -21.73 14.87
N VAL A 219 -28.67 -20.67 14.75
CA VAL A 219 -27.22 -20.72 14.50
C VAL A 219 -26.51 -20.33 15.79
N GLN A 220 -25.72 -21.25 16.35
CA GLN A 220 -24.88 -20.96 17.51
C GLN A 220 -23.51 -20.55 17.02
N MET A 221 -23.00 -19.43 17.54
CA MET A 221 -21.69 -18.91 17.19
C MET A 221 -20.90 -18.50 18.43
N LYS A 222 -19.58 -18.39 18.29
CA LYS A 222 -18.71 -17.78 19.29
C LYS A 222 -17.81 -16.78 18.59
N GLU A 223 -17.64 -15.62 19.19
CA GLU A 223 -16.61 -14.68 18.78
C GLU A 223 -15.23 -15.26 19.08
N PHE A 224 -14.32 -15.13 18.13
CA PHE A 224 -12.93 -15.52 18.28
C PHE A 224 -12.11 -14.29 18.60
N THR A 225 -11.14 -14.43 19.50
CA THR A 225 -10.07 -13.44 19.55
C THR A 225 -9.23 -13.56 18.28
N THR A 226 -8.61 -12.47 17.86
CA THR A 226 -7.61 -12.52 16.78
C THR A 226 -6.54 -13.58 17.07
N GLU A 227 -6.17 -13.75 18.35
CA GLU A 227 -5.28 -14.81 18.81
C GLU A 227 -5.86 -16.23 18.65
N GLU A 228 -7.15 -16.47 18.96
CA GLU A 228 -7.82 -17.77 18.80
C GLU A 228 -8.06 -18.10 17.31
N TYR A 229 -8.29 -17.09 16.46
CA TYR A 229 -8.51 -17.23 15.01
C TYR A 229 -7.23 -17.66 14.30
N ILE A 230 -6.14 -16.92 14.55
CA ILE A 230 -4.79 -17.27 14.09
C ILE A 230 -4.41 -18.68 14.55
N GLN A 231 -4.70 -19.04 15.82
CA GLN A 231 -4.49 -20.40 16.30
C GLN A 231 -5.31 -21.46 15.55
N ARG A 232 -6.48 -21.16 14.99
CA ARG A 232 -7.30 -22.20 14.34
C ARG A 232 -6.91 -22.45 12.89
N ASP A 233 -6.59 -21.41 12.13
CA ASP A 233 -5.97 -21.56 10.81
C ASP A 233 -4.61 -22.27 10.93
N GLU A 234 -3.92 -22.02 12.03
CA GLU A 234 -2.70 -22.72 12.43
C GLU A 234 -2.97 -24.17 12.92
N TYR A 235 -4.18 -24.54 13.37
CA TYR A 235 -4.57 -25.93 13.72
C TYR A 235 -4.96 -26.75 12.47
N ASP A 236 -5.55 -26.12 11.46
CA ASP A 236 -5.77 -26.76 10.15
C ASP A 236 -4.45 -26.92 9.40
N ILE A 237 -3.53 -25.99 9.67
CA ILE A 237 -2.14 -26.02 9.26
C ILE A 237 -1.30 -26.58 10.42
N SER A 238 -1.83 -27.51 11.27
CA SER A 238 -1.12 -28.29 12.33
C SER A 238 -1.06 -29.84 12.21
N SER A 239 -1.17 -30.52 11.08
CA SER A 239 -0.68 -30.16 9.75
C SER A 239 0.40 -29.04 9.68
N GLU A 240 1.23 -28.86 10.74
CA GLU A 240 2.16 -27.72 11.10
C GLU A 240 1.88 -26.70 12.29
N TRP A 241 1.79 -27.28 13.50
CA TRP A 241 2.02 -26.74 14.86
C TRP A 241 1.84 -25.25 15.23
N ILE A 242 0.83 -24.99 16.08
CA ILE A 242 0.63 -23.83 16.97
C ILE A 242 1.66 -23.71 18.12
N SER A 243 2.30 -22.54 18.15
CA SER A 243 2.15 -21.43 19.14
C SER A 243 2.38 -21.61 20.66
N LEU A 244 3.30 -20.84 21.31
CA LEU A 244 3.16 -19.49 21.96
C LEU A 244 2.73 -19.59 23.46
N THR A 245 2.89 -18.67 24.43
CA THR A 245 3.02 -17.19 24.62
C THR A 245 3.66 -16.93 26.03
N GLY A 246 3.95 -15.72 26.59
CA GLY A 246 3.51 -14.30 26.45
C GLY A 246 4.29 -13.38 27.46
N GLY A 247 4.07 -12.07 27.69
CA GLY A 247 3.12 -11.02 27.22
C GLY A 247 3.38 -9.60 27.87
N SER A 248 2.62 -8.56 27.44
CA SER A 248 2.16 -7.24 28.05
C SER A 248 3.12 -6.24 28.78
N ILE A 249 2.98 -4.88 28.90
CA ILE A 249 1.89 -3.84 28.84
C ILE A 249 2.45 -2.35 28.78
N ASP A 250 1.58 -1.38 28.39
CA ASP A 250 1.51 0.12 28.24
C ASP A 250 2.26 1.21 29.09
N ARG A 251 2.44 2.43 28.48
CA ARG A 251 1.81 3.80 28.77
C ARG A 251 2.76 5.04 28.60
N CYS A 252 2.30 6.15 27.94
CA CYS A 252 2.09 7.54 28.49
C CYS A 252 2.11 8.75 27.49
N HIS A 253 1.31 9.78 27.84
CA HIS A 253 1.08 11.11 27.21
C HIS A 253 1.87 12.26 27.88
N ARG A 254 2.31 13.33 27.14
CA ARG A 254 2.04 14.80 27.37
C ARG A 254 3.05 15.83 26.76
N LEU A 255 2.49 16.84 26.06
CA LEU A 255 2.71 18.31 26.05
C LEU A 255 4.10 18.98 25.85
N LYS A 256 4.21 19.92 24.87
CA LYS A 256 4.37 21.39 25.10
C LYS A 256 4.42 22.26 23.81
N GLN A 257 3.68 23.38 23.85
CA GLN A 257 3.83 24.57 22.99
C GLN A 257 5.16 25.31 23.24
N ARG A 258 5.73 25.96 22.22
CA ARG A 258 6.55 27.18 22.39
C ARG A 258 6.60 28.07 21.14
N ASN A 259 6.63 29.38 21.42
CA ASN A 259 6.46 30.55 20.54
C ASN A 259 7.46 30.68 19.38
N MET A 260 7.03 31.27 18.26
CA MET A 260 7.93 31.82 17.24
C MET A 260 7.66 33.31 16.98
N VAL A 261 8.72 34.10 17.08
CA VAL A 261 8.79 35.55 16.93
C VAL A 261 8.82 35.94 15.46
N ILE A 262 8.05 36.97 15.08
CA ILE A 262 8.01 37.56 13.75
C ILE A 262 9.20 38.50 13.57
N ILE A 263 10.06 38.26 12.59
CA ILE A 263 11.03 39.24 12.08
C ILE A 263 10.86 39.34 10.56
N SER A 264 10.57 40.55 10.10
CA SER A 264 10.33 40.91 8.70
C SER A 264 11.63 41.22 7.95
N SER A 265 11.91 40.52 6.86
CA SER A 265 12.66 41.08 5.73
C SER A 265 12.35 40.32 4.44
N LEU A 266 11.80 41.03 3.46
CA LEU A 266 11.32 40.52 2.16
C LEU A 266 12.43 39.86 1.31
N THR A 267 13.69 40.14 1.61
CA THR A 267 14.87 39.60 0.92
C THR A 267 15.23 38.19 1.38
N LEU A 268 14.90 37.80 2.62
CA LEU A 268 15.01 36.39 3.03
C LEU A 268 13.93 35.54 2.38
N ILE A 269 12.73 36.09 2.12
CA ILE A 269 11.61 35.36 1.52
C ILE A 269 11.95 34.89 0.09
N ILE A 270 12.65 35.70 -0.71
CA ILE A 270 13.06 35.30 -2.07
C ILE A 270 14.17 34.24 -2.03
N LEU A 271 15.09 34.31 -1.07
CA LEU A 271 16.11 33.28 -0.86
C LEU A 271 15.49 31.98 -0.28
N PHE A 272 14.45 32.08 0.56
CA PHE A 272 13.68 30.97 1.10
C PHE A 272 12.81 30.30 0.03
N ILE A 273 12.24 31.07 -0.90
CA ILE A 273 11.44 30.55 -2.03
C ILE A 273 12.31 29.78 -3.04
N LEU A 274 13.59 30.17 -3.22
CA LEU A 274 14.54 29.44 -4.07
C LEU A 274 15.20 28.22 -3.37
N LEU A 275 15.10 28.12 -2.04
CA LEU A 275 15.60 27.00 -1.22
C LEU A 275 14.50 26.10 -0.66
N LEU A 276 13.23 26.37 -0.94
CA LEU A 276 12.13 25.44 -0.74
C LEU A 276 12.23 24.33 -1.80
N ILE A 277 13.24 23.47 -1.67
CA ILE A 277 13.01 22.05 -1.93
C ILE A 277 11.94 21.68 -0.91
N THR A 278 10.68 21.74 -1.32
CA THR A 278 9.58 21.20 -0.53
C THR A 278 9.93 19.74 -0.32
N CYS A 279 10.29 19.38 0.91
CA CYS A 279 10.43 17.97 1.24
C CYS A 279 9.04 17.36 1.14
N VAL A 280 8.76 16.72 0.00
CA VAL A 280 7.56 15.94 -0.16
C VAL A 280 7.84 14.64 0.58
N HIS A 281 7.24 14.45 1.76
CA HIS A 281 7.27 13.16 2.44
C HIS A 281 6.85 12.07 1.46
N ARG A 282 7.73 11.07 1.26
CA ARG A 282 7.41 9.89 0.47
C ARG A 282 6.36 9.09 1.22
N LYS A 283 5.11 9.11 0.74
CA LYS A 283 4.03 8.27 1.27
C LYS A 283 4.12 6.90 0.64
N PHE A 284 4.95 6.03 1.21
CA PHE A 284 5.06 4.65 0.79
C PHE A 284 3.68 3.98 0.89
N ARG A 285 3.09 3.59 -0.24
CA ARG A 285 1.86 2.79 -0.27
C ARG A 285 2.20 1.31 -0.14
N VAL A 286 2.98 0.99 0.88
CA VAL A 286 3.35 -0.38 1.27
C VAL A 286 2.61 -0.69 2.57
N TRP A 287 2.01 -1.87 2.66
CA TRP A 287 1.34 -2.32 3.88
C TRP A 287 2.39 -2.75 4.91
N VAL A 288 2.74 -1.84 5.81
CA VAL A 288 3.80 -2.01 6.80
C VAL A 288 3.35 -1.55 8.17
N ASP A 289 3.72 -2.30 9.21
CA ASP A 289 3.41 -1.92 10.59
C ASP A 289 4.37 -0.83 11.09
N ILE A 290 5.63 -0.90 10.64
CA ILE A 290 6.66 0.08 10.95
C ILE A 290 7.47 0.37 9.70
N LEU A 291 7.66 1.66 9.42
CA LEU A 291 8.43 2.14 8.29
C LEU A 291 9.36 3.26 8.71
N TYR A 292 10.63 3.09 8.39
CA TYR A 292 11.63 4.14 8.45
C TYR A 292 12.17 4.37 7.04
N SER A 293 12.10 5.61 6.57
CA SER A 293 12.72 6.08 5.33
C SER A 293 13.49 7.37 5.63
N PHE A 294 14.64 7.52 5.00
CA PHE A 294 15.55 8.65 5.24
C PHE A 294 15.37 9.80 4.24
N ASP A 295 14.34 9.77 3.40
CA ASP A 295 14.14 10.67 2.26
C ASP A 295 13.80 12.14 2.59
N CYS A 296 13.71 12.53 3.87
CA CYS A 296 13.52 13.91 4.29
C CYS A 296 14.55 14.40 5.29
N SER A 297 14.98 15.66 5.11
CA SER A 297 15.92 16.44 5.96
C SER A 297 15.42 16.72 7.38
N ASN A 298 14.42 15.96 7.82
CA ASN A 298 14.03 15.88 9.21
C ASN A 298 13.89 14.41 9.64
N ALA A 299 14.90 13.60 9.32
CA ALA A 299 15.08 12.31 9.97
C ALA A 299 15.04 12.45 11.50
N THR A 300 15.31 13.64 12.05
CA THR A 300 15.33 13.90 13.50
C THR A 300 13.97 14.03 14.20
N ASP A 301 12.85 14.29 13.52
CA ASP A 301 11.56 14.52 14.20
C ASP A 301 10.97 13.24 14.84
N ASP A 302 11.24 12.06 14.26
CA ASP A 302 10.88 10.73 14.78
C ASP A 302 12.10 9.96 15.33
N ILE A 303 13.20 10.65 15.66
CA ILE A 303 14.38 10.07 16.31
C ILE A 303 14.61 10.76 17.65
N SER A 304 14.30 10.09 18.75
CA SER A 304 14.72 10.52 20.09
C SER A 304 16.06 9.85 20.46
N GLY A 305 17.19 10.28 19.88
CA GLY A 305 18.47 9.63 20.20
C GLY A 305 19.73 10.28 19.62
N THR A 306 20.86 9.96 20.26
CA THR A 306 22.23 10.37 19.91
C THR A 306 22.58 9.92 18.50
N TYR A 307 22.45 10.82 17.52
CA TYR A 307 22.86 10.60 16.14
C TYR A 307 24.23 11.23 15.88
N ASN A 308 25.17 10.46 15.32
CA ASN A 308 26.47 10.98 14.85
C ASN A 308 26.80 10.57 13.40
N GLY A 309 25.79 10.08 12.66
CA GLY A 309 25.88 9.76 11.23
C GLY A 309 25.91 11.02 10.37
N ILE A 310 26.23 10.85 9.08
CA ILE A 310 26.22 11.96 8.10
C ILE A 310 25.12 11.66 7.10
N GLU A 311 24.17 12.58 6.93
CA GLU A 311 23.19 12.51 5.84
C GLU A 311 23.91 12.56 4.49
N VAL A 312 23.53 11.69 3.57
CA VAL A 312 24.13 11.63 2.24
C VAL A 312 23.10 12.04 1.20
N LEU A 313 23.42 13.13 0.49
CA LEU A 313 22.65 13.59 -0.68
C LEU A 313 23.03 12.76 -1.92
N PRO A 314 22.14 12.61 -2.92
CA PRO A 314 22.38 11.88 -4.17
C PRO A 314 23.63 12.32 -4.98
N SER A 315 24.22 13.47 -4.63
CA SER A 315 25.41 14.06 -5.26
C SER A 315 26.74 13.80 -4.52
N TRP A 316 26.75 13.01 -3.44
CA TRP A 316 27.95 12.80 -2.62
C TRP A 316 29.01 11.93 -3.32
N ILE A 317 30.28 12.37 -3.24
CA ILE A 317 31.46 11.71 -3.80
C ILE A 317 32.40 11.31 -2.65
N PRO A 318 32.87 10.05 -2.54
CA PRO A 318 33.81 9.64 -1.50
C PRO A 318 35.15 10.40 -1.59
N PRO A 319 35.77 10.82 -0.46
CA PRO A 319 36.98 11.64 -0.47
C PRO A 319 38.25 11.00 -1.09
N ASN A 320 38.25 9.69 -1.41
CA ASN A 320 39.45 8.94 -1.82
C ASN A 320 39.30 8.17 -3.15
N SER A 321 38.39 8.56 -4.04
CA SER A 321 38.33 7.96 -5.38
C SER A 321 39.56 8.41 -6.19
N GLU A 322 40.56 7.53 -6.33
CA GLU A 322 41.69 7.74 -7.23
C GLU A 322 41.19 8.04 -8.65
N GLN A 323 41.82 9.03 -9.30
CA GLN A 323 41.55 9.42 -10.68
C GLN A 323 41.73 8.23 -11.62
N GLY A 324 40.65 7.53 -11.96
CA GLY A 324 40.68 6.50 -13.01
C GLY A 324 39.72 5.32 -12.88
N GLN A 325 39.06 5.09 -11.75
CA GLN A 325 38.00 4.08 -11.66
C GLN A 325 36.65 4.66 -12.11
N LEU A 326 35.92 3.88 -12.92
CA LEU A 326 34.58 4.17 -13.44
C LEU A 326 33.64 4.72 -12.35
N MET A 327 33.45 6.04 -12.34
CA MET A 327 32.70 6.78 -11.33
C MET A 327 31.18 6.61 -11.53
N LEU A 328 30.59 5.49 -11.08
CA LEU A 328 29.14 5.43 -10.92
C LEU A 328 28.74 6.38 -9.77
N PRO A 329 27.66 7.19 -9.89
CA PRO A 329 27.23 8.05 -8.80
C PRO A 329 26.98 7.20 -7.55
N ALA A 330 27.59 7.57 -6.43
CA ALA A 330 27.70 6.74 -5.24
C ALA A 330 26.36 6.50 -4.51
N TYR A 331 25.26 7.12 -4.95
CA TYR A 331 23.96 6.97 -4.33
C TYR A 331 22.79 7.37 -5.26
N ILE A 332 22.05 6.39 -5.79
CA ILE A 332 20.73 6.58 -6.43
C ILE A 332 19.75 5.76 -5.60
N THR A 333 18.75 6.39 -4.96
CA THR A 333 17.74 5.69 -4.16
C THR A 333 17.09 4.51 -4.92
N PRO A 334 16.65 3.46 -4.21
CA PRO A 334 16.07 2.25 -4.80
C PRO A 334 14.82 2.46 -5.66
N ASP A 335 14.15 3.61 -5.53
CA ASP A 335 13.04 4.00 -6.39
C ASP A 335 13.45 4.41 -7.81
N TYR A 336 14.76 4.43 -8.08
CA TYR A 336 15.35 4.87 -9.33
C TYR A 336 14.96 6.32 -9.68
N SER A 337 14.44 7.13 -8.76
CA SER A 337 14.00 8.51 -9.05
C SER A 337 15.16 9.51 -9.02
N GLY A 338 16.27 9.12 -8.38
CA GLY A 338 17.39 10.02 -8.09
C GLY A 338 17.04 11.15 -7.13
N GLN A 339 15.92 11.02 -6.42
CA GLN A 339 15.42 11.92 -5.39
C GLN A 339 15.38 11.14 -4.08
N GLY A 340 15.77 11.77 -2.97
CA GLY A 340 15.80 11.14 -1.65
C GLY A 340 17.12 11.32 -0.92
N VAL A 341 17.16 10.86 0.32
CA VAL A 341 18.31 11.02 1.23
C VAL A 341 18.51 9.70 1.97
N ALA A 342 19.77 9.38 2.22
CA ALA A 342 20.18 8.17 2.91
C ALA A 342 20.71 8.41 4.30
N LEU A 343 20.64 7.36 5.10
CA LEU A 343 21.55 7.18 6.22
C LEU A 343 22.87 6.55 5.78
N LYS A 344 24.00 7.23 6.03
CA LYS A 344 25.33 6.62 5.95
C LYS A 344 25.89 6.32 7.34
N LEU A 345 26.32 5.07 7.51
CA LEU A 345 27.09 4.60 8.65
C LEU A 345 28.52 4.26 8.22
N ASP A 346 29.48 4.63 9.05
CA ASP A 346 30.92 4.53 8.85
C ASP A 346 31.53 3.76 10.02
N SER A 347 31.99 2.53 9.73
CA SER A 347 32.58 1.66 10.74
C SER A 347 33.85 2.19 11.41
N SER A 348 34.47 3.26 10.89
CA SER A 348 35.62 3.92 11.54
C SER A 348 35.24 4.69 12.80
N LYS A 349 33.94 5.02 12.97
CA LYS A 349 33.43 5.69 14.15
C LYS A 349 32.73 4.68 15.06
N PRO A 350 33.08 4.61 16.35
CA PRO A 350 32.34 3.77 17.28
C PRO A 350 30.98 4.41 17.61
N TYR A 351 30.00 3.57 17.97
CA TYR A 351 28.67 3.98 18.43
C TYR A 351 27.82 4.70 17.37
N GLN A 352 27.92 4.29 16.09
CA GLN A 352 27.03 4.81 15.05
C GLN A 352 25.77 3.95 14.95
N TYR A 353 24.68 4.48 15.49
CA TYR A 353 23.38 3.85 15.42
C TYR A 353 22.25 4.89 15.38
N ILE A 354 21.08 4.44 14.92
CA ILE A 354 19.81 5.13 15.12
C ILE A 354 18.97 4.28 16.04
N GLN A 355 18.60 4.83 17.19
CA GLN A 355 17.67 4.18 18.11
C GLN A 355 16.23 4.48 17.70
N LEU A 356 15.43 3.43 17.56
CA LEU A 356 14.00 3.54 17.30
C LEU A 356 13.28 4.03 18.57
N ILE A 357 12.38 5.01 18.42
CA ILE A 357 11.56 5.55 19.53
C ILE A 357 10.74 4.43 20.19
N HIS A 358 10.16 3.54 19.37
CA HIS A 358 9.39 2.40 19.81
C HIS A 358 10.06 1.13 19.30
N SER A 359 10.55 0.30 20.23
CA SER A 359 11.19 -0.95 19.85
C SER A 359 10.12 -2.00 19.48
N PRO A 360 10.15 -2.57 18.27
CA PRO A 360 9.19 -3.58 17.83
C PRO A 360 9.25 -4.84 18.70
N ILE A 361 8.10 -5.45 19.00
CA ILE A 361 8.07 -6.72 19.73
C ILE A 361 8.11 -7.87 18.71
N PHE A 362 9.31 -8.38 18.41
CA PHE A 362 9.50 -9.55 17.51
C PHE A 362 9.20 -10.90 18.18
N PHE A 363 9.14 -10.92 19.51
CA PHE A 363 8.95 -12.15 20.24
C PHE A 363 7.63 -12.81 19.91
N ASN A 364 7.66 -14.12 19.68
CA ASN A 364 6.42 -14.89 19.56
C ASN A 364 5.49 -14.33 18.45
N LYS A 365 6.07 -13.65 17.45
CA LYS A 365 5.35 -13.11 16.31
C LYS A 365 5.94 -13.60 15.01
N THR A 366 5.08 -13.79 14.05
CA THR A 366 5.43 -13.81 12.64
C THR A 366 5.87 -12.43 12.23
N PHE A 367 6.96 -12.32 11.47
CA PHE A 367 7.38 -11.02 10.97
C PHE A 367 8.16 -11.13 9.67
N THR A 368 8.13 -10.04 8.91
CA THR A 368 9.00 -9.77 7.78
C THR A 368 9.73 -8.46 8.04
N VAL A 369 11.06 -8.50 8.09
CA VAL A 369 11.91 -7.30 8.11
C VAL A 369 12.55 -7.15 6.74
N SER A 370 12.37 -5.99 6.12
CA SER A 370 13.01 -5.68 4.85
C SER A 370 13.84 -4.40 4.94
N VAL A 371 15.03 -4.42 4.35
CA VAL A 371 15.95 -3.29 4.36
C VAL A 371 16.49 -3.03 2.97
N TRP A 372 16.46 -1.78 2.54
CA TRP A 372 17.24 -1.29 1.41
C TRP A 372 18.60 -0.83 1.90
N LEU A 373 19.65 -1.52 1.46
CA LEU A 373 21.02 -1.23 1.87
C LEU A 373 22.01 -1.23 0.70
N ASN A 374 23.06 -0.42 0.83
CA ASN A 374 24.21 -0.39 -0.05
C ASN A 374 25.46 -0.64 0.80
N PRO A 375 25.95 -1.89 0.85
CA PRO A 375 26.97 -2.29 1.79
C PRO A 375 28.37 -1.91 1.30
N ASN A 376 29.24 -1.54 2.24
CA ASN A 376 30.68 -1.41 2.05
C ASN A 376 31.40 -2.30 3.07
N VAL A 377 31.25 -3.61 2.87
CA VAL A 377 31.67 -4.62 3.84
C VAL A 377 32.91 -5.39 3.38
N GLU A 378 33.83 -5.65 4.30
CA GLU A 378 35.01 -6.47 4.04
C GLU A 378 34.74 -7.95 4.38
N ALA A 379 35.50 -8.85 3.77
CA ALA A 379 35.50 -10.24 4.17
C ALA A 379 36.06 -10.40 5.60
N SER A 380 35.61 -11.44 6.30
CA SER A 380 36.00 -11.82 7.66
C SER A 380 35.63 -10.80 8.75
N LYS A 381 34.74 -9.84 8.45
CA LYS A 381 34.17 -8.88 9.40
C LYS A 381 32.66 -9.06 9.54
N VAL A 382 32.15 -8.71 10.71
CA VAL A 382 30.71 -8.71 11.03
C VAL A 382 30.24 -7.25 11.07
N TYR A 383 29.14 -6.99 10.38
CA TYR A 383 28.50 -5.68 10.30
C TYR A 383 27.05 -5.81 10.73
N VAL A 384 26.61 -5.07 11.75
CA VAL A 384 25.23 -5.12 12.27
C VAL A 384 24.40 -4.01 11.64
N VAL A 385 23.40 -4.39 10.84
CA VAL A 385 22.48 -3.48 10.16
C VAL A 385 21.29 -3.13 11.06
N LEU A 386 20.75 -4.11 11.78
CA LEU A 386 19.70 -3.94 12.77
C LEU A 386 20.09 -4.73 14.02
N SER A 387 19.91 -4.15 15.20
CA SER A 387 20.05 -4.87 16.48
C SER A 387 18.89 -4.57 17.42
N GLN A 388 18.39 -5.58 18.11
CA GLN A 388 17.53 -5.43 19.28
C GLN A 388 18.26 -6.01 20.49
N THR A 389 18.52 -5.14 21.46
CA THR A 389 19.29 -5.46 22.67
C THR A 389 18.33 -5.70 23.85
N TYR A 390 18.65 -6.71 24.67
CA TYR A 390 17.82 -7.12 25.81
C TYR A 390 18.64 -7.25 27.09
N ALA A 391 17.97 -7.18 28.25
CA ALA A 391 18.61 -7.10 29.56
C ALA A 391 19.45 -8.33 29.98
N SER A 392 19.24 -9.52 29.39
CA SER A 392 20.05 -10.72 29.76
C SER A 392 20.18 -11.81 28.67
N ALA A 393 19.97 -11.43 27.39
CA ALA A 393 19.96 -12.24 26.14
C ALA A 393 18.65 -13.00 25.83
N PRO A 394 18.23 -13.22 24.56
CA PRO A 394 18.90 -13.17 23.23
C PRO A 394 19.28 -11.77 22.77
N ASN A 395 20.07 -11.65 21.70
CA ASN A 395 20.00 -10.49 20.81
C ASN A 395 19.46 -10.96 19.44
N LEU A 396 18.47 -10.23 18.90
CA LEU A 396 18.05 -10.35 17.50
C LEU A 396 18.89 -9.33 16.73
N ALA A 397 19.60 -9.78 15.70
CA ALA A 397 20.38 -8.91 14.85
C ALA A 397 20.31 -9.33 13.39
N ILE A 398 20.19 -8.34 12.52
CA ILE A 398 20.44 -8.51 11.09
C ILE A 398 21.87 -8.05 10.85
N CYS A 399 22.67 -8.97 10.33
CA CYS A 399 24.10 -8.82 10.14
C CYS A 399 24.48 -9.04 8.68
N ILE A 400 25.67 -8.57 8.34
CA ILE A 400 26.39 -8.98 7.15
C ILE A 400 27.71 -9.60 7.62
N ILE A 401 27.95 -10.85 7.23
CA ILE A 401 29.15 -11.60 7.58
C ILE A 401 29.69 -12.23 6.31
N ASP A 402 30.96 -11.99 5.97
CA ASP A 402 31.57 -12.49 4.72
C ASP A 402 30.76 -12.16 3.45
N GLN A 403 30.11 -10.99 3.46
CA GLN A 403 29.18 -10.50 2.44
C GLN A 403 27.86 -11.27 2.35
N TYR A 404 27.57 -12.23 3.23
CA TYR A 404 26.26 -12.84 3.31
C TYR A 404 25.34 -12.04 4.21
N ALA A 405 24.07 -11.95 3.83
CA ALA A 405 23.03 -11.47 4.71
C ALA A 405 22.75 -12.56 5.75
N VAL A 406 22.83 -12.22 7.04
CA VAL A 406 22.72 -13.18 8.13
C VAL A 406 21.75 -12.62 9.16
N ILE A 407 20.80 -13.44 9.60
CA ILE A 407 20.04 -13.13 10.80
C ILE A 407 20.60 -13.95 11.97
N ARG A 408 20.88 -13.25 13.06
CA ARG A 408 21.29 -13.82 14.33
C ARG A 408 20.13 -13.73 15.30
N VAL A 409 19.72 -14.87 15.84
CA VAL A 409 18.79 -14.94 16.98
C VAL A 409 19.45 -15.82 18.02
N TYR A 410 19.76 -15.27 19.21
CA TYR A 410 20.62 -15.91 20.21
C TYR A 410 21.99 -16.33 19.63
N LYS A 411 22.30 -17.63 19.70
CA LYS A 411 23.50 -18.27 19.16
C LYS A 411 23.28 -18.84 17.76
N THR A 412 22.05 -18.81 17.26
CA THR A 412 21.72 -19.34 15.94
C THR A 412 21.92 -18.29 14.87
N LEU A 413 22.43 -18.73 13.73
CA LEU A 413 22.68 -17.91 12.56
C LEU A 413 22.01 -18.58 11.38
N HIS A 414 21.23 -17.82 10.62
CA HIS A 414 20.77 -18.26 9.32
C HIS A 414 21.33 -17.33 8.24
N TRP A 415 21.91 -17.94 7.20
CA TRP A 415 22.68 -17.28 6.17
C TRP A 415 21.90 -17.27 4.86
N SER A 416 22.04 -16.18 4.11
CA SER A 416 21.70 -16.18 2.69
C SER A 416 22.58 -17.18 1.94
N SER A 417 22.05 -17.77 0.87
CA SER A 417 22.85 -18.56 -0.09
C SER A 417 23.61 -17.67 -1.07
N THR A 418 23.17 -16.42 -1.23
CA THR A 418 23.73 -15.45 -2.16
C THR A 418 24.48 -14.37 -1.41
N LYS A 419 25.66 -13.99 -1.91
CA LYS A 419 26.43 -12.86 -1.40
C LYS A 419 25.83 -11.53 -1.84
N LEU A 420 25.86 -10.57 -0.93
CA LEU A 420 25.65 -9.16 -1.20
C LEU A 420 26.83 -8.60 -2.01
N LYS A 421 26.53 -7.60 -2.83
CA LYS A 421 27.45 -6.90 -3.71
C LYS A 421 27.74 -5.55 -3.07
N ASN A 422 29.02 -5.28 -2.80
CA ASN A 422 29.42 -3.98 -2.28
C ASN A 422 29.15 -2.87 -3.30
N PHE A 423 28.87 -1.67 -2.79
CA PHE A 423 28.64 -0.46 -3.59
C PHE A 423 27.44 -0.58 -4.55
N GLN A 424 26.49 -1.46 -4.24
CA GLN A 424 25.25 -1.66 -5.00
C GLN A 424 24.07 -1.70 -4.05
N TRP A 425 22.95 -1.11 -4.46
CA TRP A 425 21.71 -1.23 -3.74
C TRP A 425 21.17 -2.63 -3.81
N GLN A 426 20.76 -3.12 -2.66
CA GLN A 426 20.09 -4.40 -2.55
C GLN A 426 18.95 -4.33 -1.56
N TYR A 427 17.86 -5.00 -1.91
CA TYR A 427 16.70 -5.18 -1.05
C TYR A 427 16.80 -6.53 -0.35
N VAL A 428 17.04 -6.51 0.95
CA VAL A 428 17.23 -7.74 1.74
C VAL A 428 16.02 -7.93 2.64
N THR A 429 15.37 -9.08 2.54
CA THR A 429 14.18 -9.42 3.32
C THR A 429 14.42 -10.68 4.16
N PHE A 430 13.98 -10.63 5.41
CA PHE A 430 14.00 -11.71 6.38
C PHE A 430 12.57 -11.98 6.83
N ALA A 431 11.99 -13.10 6.40
CA ALA A 431 10.64 -13.52 6.77
C ALA A 431 10.72 -14.69 7.75
N PHE A 432 10.29 -14.46 8.98
CA PHE A 432 10.30 -15.43 10.06
C PHE A 432 8.92 -16.07 10.25
N SER A 433 8.89 -17.41 10.22
CA SER A 433 7.76 -18.23 10.66
C SER A 433 8.05 -18.78 12.06
N PRO A 434 7.33 -18.35 13.11
CA PRO A 434 7.47 -18.90 14.46
C PRO A 434 6.94 -20.34 14.58
N LEU A 435 6.20 -20.83 13.58
CA LEU A 435 5.63 -22.18 13.53
C LEU A 435 6.66 -23.20 13.06
N ASP A 436 7.22 -22.92 11.89
CA ASP A 436 8.23 -23.78 11.29
C ASP A 436 9.61 -23.55 11.92
N LEU A 437 9.73 -22.50 12.75
CA LEU A 437 10.99 -21.96 13.24
C LEU A 437 11.96 -21.70 12.09
N THR A 438 11.42 -21.27 10.94
CA THR A 438 12.22 -21.00 9.76
C THR A 438 12.37 -19.51 9.54
N MET A 439 13.54 -19.14 9.03
CA MET A 439 13.78 -17.85 8.43
C MET A 439 13.95 -18.06 6.93
N ALA A 440 13.14 -17.39 6.11
CA ALA A 440 13.38 -17.24 4.69
C ALA A 440 14.10 -15.91 4.42
N ILE A 441 15.18 -15.96 3.65
CA ILE A 441 15.94 -14.78 3.22
C ILE A 441 15.74 -14.59 1.72
N HIS A 442 15.39 -13.36 1.34
CA HIS A 442 15.32 -12.93 -0.06
C HIS A 442 16.30 -11.78 -0.29
N ILE A 443 16.95 -11.77 -1.46
CA ILE A 443 17.82 -10.70 -1.91
C ILE A 443 17.31 -10.22 -3.27
N ASP A 444 17.05 -8.92 -3.40
CA ASP A 444 16.50 -8.26 -4.59
C ASP A 444 15.17 -8.88 -5.03
N GLY A 445 14.35 -9.27 -4.05
CA GLY A 445 13.07 -9.93 -4.28
C GLY A 445 13.16 -11.42 -4.62
N ILE A 446 14.37 -11.96 -4.78
CA ILE A 446 14.61 -13.34 -5.19
C ILE A 446 14.89 -14.19 -3.95
N PHE A 447 14.22 -15.35 -3.87
CA PHE A 447 14.46 -16.33 -2.82
C PHE A 447 15.94 -16.73 -2.79
N SER A 448 16.58 -16.57 -1.62
CA SER A 448 17.97 -16.95 -1.41
C SER A 448 18.04 -18.25 -0.61
N SER A 449 17.44 -18.30 0.57
CA SER A 449 17.53 -19.47 1.45
C SER A 449 16.35 -19.53 2.41
N VAL A 450 16.13 -20.73 2.95
CA VAL A 450 15.29 -20.95 4.12
C VAL A 450 16.02 -21.88 5.06
N GLY A 451 15.90 -21.68 6.37
CA GLY A 451 16.49 -22.59 7.34
C GLY A 451 16.02 -22.35 8.76
N GLY A 452 16.22 -23.38 9.58
CA GLY A 452 15.85 -23.35 10.99
C GLY A 452 16.62 -22.27 11.77
N ILE A 453 15.91 -21.52 12.60
CA ILE A 453 16.46 -20.50 13.48
C ILE A 453 15.81 -20.61 14.86
N ALA A 454 16.52 -20.19 15.92
CA ALA A 454 15.91 -20.16 17.24
C ALA A 454 14.72 -19.20 17.24
N LYS A 455 13.64 -19.60 17.91
CA LYS A 455 12.50 -18.73 18.18
C LYS A 455 12.98 -17.50 18.96
N PRO A 456 12.63 -16.27 18.57
CA PRO A 456 12.77 -15.12 19.45
C PRO A 456 11.82 -15.32 20.64
N GLU A 457 12.31 -15.90 21.74
CA GLU A 457 11.53 -16.16 22.95
C GLU A 457 11.58 -15.02 23.96
N TYR A 458 10.47 -14.82 24.67
CA TYR A 458 10.37 -13.96 25.83
C TYR A 458 10.85 -14.73 27.07
N GLY A 459 12.04 -14.39 27.58
CA GLY A 459 12.35 -14.63 29.00
C GLY A 459 11.81 -13.48 29.86
N ASN A 460 12.16 -13.40 31.16
CA ASN A 460 11.89 -12.24 32.03
C ASN A 460 12.67 -10.97 31.61
N PHE A 461 12.91 -10.76 30.32
CA PHE A 461 13.83 -9.77 29.79
C PHE A 461 13.04 -8.65 29.11
N SER A 462 13.25 -7.41 29.56
CA SER A 462 12.75 -6.23 28.88
C SER A 462 13.60 -5.91 27.65
N ILE A 463 12.94 -5.48 26.56
CA ILE A 463 13.64 -4.85 25.43
C ILE A 463 14.27 -3.56 25.95
N LEU A 464 15.57 -3.41 25.77
CA LEU A 464 16.26 -2.17 26.14
C LEU A 464 16.15 -1.15 25.02
N GLN A 465 16.41 -1.58 23.78
CA GLN A 465 16.39 -0.73 22.60
C GLN A 465 16.46 -1.54 21.30
N THR A 466 15.99 -0.93 20.21
CA THR A 466 16.22 -1.39 18.84
C THR A 466 16.94 -0.30 18.07
N ASN A 467 17.95 -0.71 17.32
CA ASN A 467 18.85 0.16 16.61
C ASN A 467 19.01 -0.24 15.15
N ILE A 468 19.08 0.75 14.25
CA ILE A 468 19.73 0.61 12.95
C ILE A 468 21.21 0.89 13.17
N GLY A 469 22.08 -0.06 12.86
CA GLY A 469 23.48 -0.06 13.30
C GLY A 469 23.69 -0.74 14.66
N SER A 470 24.86 -0.52 15.25
CA SER A 470 25.28 -1.17 16.50
C SER A 470 25.54 -0.15 17.61
N HIS A 471 24.85 -0.32 18.74
CA HIS A 471 25.02 0.51 19.93
C HIS A 471 26.28 0.15 20.75
N ASP A 472 26.79 -1.07 20.64
CA ASP A 472 27.85 -1.55 21.55
C ASP A 472 29.26 -1.11 21.10
N GLY A 473 29.35 -0.29 20.03
CA GLY A 473 30.61 0.20 19.49
C GLY A 473 31.43 -0.83 18.70
N ILE A 474 30.95 -2.08 18.62
CA ILE A 474 31.59 -3.22 17.95
C ILE A 474 30.70 -3.64 16.76
N GLU A 475 31.28 -4.25 15.71
CA GLU A 475 30.55 -4.74 14.52
C GLU A 475 29.71 -3.65 13.81
N GLN A 476 30.24 -2.43 13.74
CA GLN A 476 29.55 -1.27 13.17
C GLN A 476 29.27 -1.47 11.68
N TYR A 477 28.04 -1.21 11.22
CA TYR A 477 27.73 -1.22 9.79
C TYR A 477 28.54 -0.15 9.06
N ASN A 478 29.00 -0.52 7.86
CA ASN A 478 29.68 0.38 6.95
C ASN A 478 28.96 0.35 5.61
N GLY A 479 28.41 1.49 5.23
CA GLY A 479 27.60 1.59 4.03
C GLY A 479 26.44 2.54 4.20
N ILE A 480 25.44 2.35 3.37
CA ILE A 480 24.29 3.25 3.27
C ILE A 480 23.00 2.46 3.44
N VAL A 481 21.99 3.06 4.06
CA VAL A 481 20.65 2.50 4.29
C VAL A 481 19.63 3.55 3.85
N ASP A 482 18.63 3.14 3.07
CA ASP A 482 17.55 4.02 2.57
C ASP A 482 16.26 3.85 3.37
N GLN A 483 15.90 2.58 3.60
CA GLN A 483 14.61 2.21 4.14
C GLN A 483 14.73 0.95 4.99
N LEU A 484 14.01 0.94 6.11
CA LEU A 484 13.72 -0.24 6.91
C LEU A 484 12.20 -0.36 7.03
N SER A 485 11.66 -1.53 6.69
CA SER A 485 10.26 -1.87 6.92
C SER A 485 10.14 -3.11 7.78
N ILE A 486 9.14 -3.11 8.67
CA ILE A 486 8.79 -4.25 9.50
C ILE A 486 7.29 -4.48 9.36
N VAL A 487 6.91 -5.72 9.13
CA VAL A 487 5.52 -6.18 9.07
C VAL A 487 5.39 -7.42 9.92
N PHE A 488 4.37 -7.51 10.76
CA PHE A 488 4.09 -8.65 11.64
C PHE A 488 3.26 -9.73 10.96
N ARG A 489 3.59 -10.01 9.68
CA ARG A 489 3.11 -11.14 8.88
C ARG A 489 4.22 -11.61 7.94
N ILE A 490 4.12 -12.81 7.39
CA ILE A 490 4.98 -13.25 6.29
C ILE A 490 4.47 -12.58 5.01
N LYS A 491 5.33 -11.80 4.35
CA LYS A 491 5.05 -11.30 3.00
C LYS A 491 5.15 -12.47 2.02
N ASN A 492 4.21 -12.54 1.09
CA ASN A 492 4.29 -13.53 0.01
C ASN A 492 5.42 -13.14 -0.99
N TYR A 493 5.81 -14.08 -1.84
CA TYR A 493 6.88 -13.86 -2.83
C TYR A 493 6.62 -12.67 -3.77
N ILE A 494 5.37 -12.46 -4.17
CA ILE A 494 5.01 -11.40 -5.12
C ILE A 494 5.14 -10.03 -4.45
N ASP A 495 4.65 -9.87 -3.21
CA ASP A 495 4.79 -8.65 -2.42
C ASP A 495 6.28 -8.28 -2.23
N ILE A 496 7.10 -9.27 -1.85
CA ILE A 496 8.55 -9.10 -1.65
C ILE A 496 9.23 -8.69 -2.98
N LEU A 497 8.83 -9.31 -4.09
CA LEU A 497 9.39 -9.03 -5.41
C LEU A 497 8.97 -7.65 -5.95
N ASP A 498 7.72 -7.25 -5.73
CA ASP A 498 7.22 -5.94 -6.11
C ASP A 498 7.88 -4.84 -5.28
N GLU A 499 8.01 -5.00 -3.96
CA GLU A 499 8.76 -4.04 -3.13
C GLU A 499 10.22 -3.89 -3.55
N ALA A 500 10.83 -4.96 -4.07
CA ALA A 500 12.20 -4.94 -4.56
C ALA A 500 12.35 -4.34 -5.96
N THR A 501 11.32 -4.45 -6.82
CA THR A 501 11.51 -4.25 -8.27
C THR A 501 10.46 -3.44 -9.00
N LEU A 502 9.30 -3.18 -8.40
CA LEU A 502 8.27 -2.29 -8.97
C LEU A 502 8.71 -0.85 -8.78
N VAL A 503 8.99 -0.17 -9.89
CA VAL A 503 9.45 1.22 -9.90
C VAL A 503 8.27 2.18 -9.79
N VAL A 504 7.23 1.98 -10.61
CA VAL A 504 5.97 2.74 -10.54
C VAL A 504 4.78 1.88 -10.94
N ASN A 505 3.61 2.23 -10.40
CA ASN A 505 2.30 1.69 -10.72
C ASN A 505 1.24 2.81 -10.76
N TYR A 506 0.92 3.29 -11.96
CA TYR A 506 -0.15 4.24 -12.19
C TYR A 506 -1.42 3.50 -12.61
N ASN A 507 -2.36 3.34 -11.68
CA ASN A 507 -3.67 2.72 -11.95
C ASN A 507 -4.68 3.68 -12.59
N PHE A 508 -4.34 4.96 -12.74
CA PHE A 508 -5.18 6.01 -13.32
C PHE A 508 -6.54 6.27 -12.66
N GLU A 509 -6.73 5.71 -11.46
CA GLU A 509 -7.93 5.96 -10.67
C GLU A 509 -7.99 7.41 -10.17
N SER A 510 -9.17 8.03 -10.32
CA SER A 510 -9.41 9.45 -10.04
C SER A 510 -9.11 9.88 -8.60
N ASP A 511 -9.12 8.95 -7.66
CA ASP A 511 -8.78 9.20 -6.25
C ASP A 511 -7.27 9.39 -6.01
N ASN A 512 -6.43 9.16 -7.02
CA ASN A 512 -4.97 9.32 -6.96
C ASN A 512 -4.47 10.64 -7.57
N ILE A 513 -5.39 11.55 -7.87
CA ILE A 513 -5.07 12.91 -8.34
C ILE A 513 -4.79 13.78 -7.10
N ALA A 514 -3.52 14.13 -6.88
CA ALA A 514 -3.14 14.98 -5.74
C ALA A 514 -3.64 16.43 -5.90
N ASN A 515 -3.66 16.93 -7.15
CA ASN A 515 -4.09 18.26 -7.58
C ASN A 515 -4.50 18.17 -9.08
N ASP A 516 -5.29 19.11 -9.63
CA ASP A 516 -5.84 19.14 -11.01
C ASP A 516 -4.82 18.99 -12.19
N SER A 517 -3.56 18.67 -11.94
CA SER A 517 -2.49 18.45 -12.93
C SER A 517 -1.40 17.46 -12.50
N GLN A 518 -1.55 16.78 -11.36
CA GLN A 518 -0.56 15.82 -10.85
C GLN A 518 -1.20 14.50 -10.42
N PHE A 519 -0.57 13.40 -10.79
CA PHE A 519 -0.99 12.04 -10.48
C PHE A 519 0.06 11.37 -9.58
N GLU A 520 -0.39 10.76 -8.48
CA GLU A 520 0.49 10.03 -7.57
C GLU A 520 0.56 8.54 -7.94
N ASP A 521 1.78 8.00 -7.95
CA ASP A 521 2.02 6.57 -8.06
C ASP A 521 1.31 5.82 -6.92
N THR A 522 0.64 4.72 -7.27
CA THR A 522 -0.04 3.83 -6.32
C THR A 522 0.83 2.70 -5.79
N GLY A 523 2.05 2.57 -6.33
CA GLY A 523 3.08 1.63 -5.92
C GLY A 523 3.95 2.14 -4.76
N VAL A 524 5.12 1.53 -4.63
CA VAL A 524 5.95 1.65 -3.42
C VAL A 524 6.78 2.94 -3.35
N ASN A 525 6.87 3.69 -4.45
CA ASN A 525 7.85 4.77 -4.60
C ASN A 525 7.25 6.19 -4.62
N SER A 526 5.92 6.33 -4.68
CA SER A 526 5.22 7.62 -4.65
C SER A 526 5.68 8.62 -5.72
N ILE A 527 6.18 8.13 -6.87
CA ILE A 527 6.70 8.98 -7.95
C ILE A 527 5.57 9.74 -8.62
N ARG A 528 5.62 11.08 -8.55
CA ARG A 528 4.60 11.95 -9.14
C ARG A 528 4.77 12.09 -10.65
N ALA A 529 3.65 12.04 -11.35
CA ALA A 529 3.55 12.34 -12.76
C ALA A 529 2.74 13.62 -12.99
N GLN A 530 3.10 14.36 -14.03
CA GLN A 530 2.33 15.50 -14.53
C GLN A 530 1.47 15.04 -15.71
N PHE A 531 0.31 15.65 -15.86
CA PHE A 531 -0.51 15.43 -17.05
C PHE A 531 -1.15 16.73 -17.51
N ALA A 532 -1.46 16.81 -18.80
CA ALA A 532 -2.24 17.91 -19.35
C ALA A 532 -3.11 17.43 -20.50
N TYR A 533 -4.27 18.07 -20.64
CA TYR A 533 -5.23 17.82 -21.72
C TYR A 533 -5.64 16.34 -21.86
N VAL A 534 -5.59 15.57 -20.77
CA VAL A 534 -6.16 14.23 -20.68
C VAL A 534 -7.49 14.33 -19.94
N SER A 535 -8.41 13.40 -20.20
CA SER A 535 -9.66 13.29 -19.45
C SER A 535 -9.71 11.97 -18.70
N HIS A 536 -10.17 12.01 -17.44
CA HIS A 536 -10.55 10.80 -16.72
C HIS A 536 -11.92 10.35 -17.20
N GLN A 537 -12.04 9.09 -17.61
CA GLN A 537 -13.30 8.53 -18.09
C GLN A 537 -13.67 7.30 -17.25
N THR A 538 -14.94 7.16 -16.89
CA THR A 538 -15.48 5.96 -16.23
C THR A 538 -15.70 4.83 -17.24
N GLY A 539 -15.60 3.58 -16.80
CA GLY A 539 -15.60 2.42 -17.69
C GLY A 539 -14.19 2.00 -18.05
N ASN A 540 -13.37 1.76 -17.02
CA ASN A 540 -12.07 1.12 -17.19
C ASN A 540 -12.28 -0.34 -17.64
N ARG A 541 -11.20 -1.13 -17.69
CA ARG A 541 -11.29 -2.51 -18.19
C ARG A 541 -11.99 -3.49 -17.23
N HIS A 542 -12.17 -3.12 -15.97
CA HIS A 542 -12.70 -3.99 -14.91
C HIS A 542 -14.18 -3.80 -14.71
N ASP A 543 -14.64 -2.54 -14.70
CA ASP A 543 -16.02 -2.21 -14.41
C ASP A 543 -16.40 -0.82 -14.99
N ASP A 544 -17.70 -0.56 -15.04
CA ASP A 544 -18.28 0.67 -15.59
C ASP A 544 -18.01 1.93 -14.73
N GLN A 545 -17.47 1.76 -13.51
CA GLN A 545 -17.29 2.83 -12.51
C GLN A 545 -15.82 3.26 -12.35
N GLY A 546 -14.88 2.36 -12.59
CA GLY A 546 -13.45 2.59 -12.52
C GLY A 546 -12.98 3.53 -13.62
N THR A 547 -11.88 4.22 -13.38
CA THR A 547 -11.45 5.35 -14.20
C THR A 547 -10.15 5.08 -14.95
N LEU A 548 -10.10 5.50 -16.22
CA LEU A 548 -8.93 5.40 -17.10
C LEU A 548 -8.42 6.79 -17.50
N LEU A 549 -7.19 6.86 -18.02
CA LEU A 549 -6.69 8.06 -18.70
C LEU A 549 -7.00 8.02 -20.20
N LEU A 550 -7.82 8.97 -20.65
CA LEU A 550 -8.16 9.13 -22.06
C LEU A 550 -7.33 10.25 -22.68
N TYR A 551 -6.62 9.92 -23.76
CA TYR A 551 -5.86 10.86 -24.58
C TYR A 551 -6.71 11.20 -25.79
N ASN A 552 -7.27 12.41 -25.80
CA ASN A 552 -8.22 12.86 -26.80
C ASN A 552 -7.85 14.24 -27.37
N SER A 553 -6.62 14.71 -27.20
CA SER A 553 -6.11 15.96 -27.78
C SER A 553 -4.71 15.73 -28.34
N VAL A 554 -4.35 16.49 -29.37
CA VAL A 554 -2.99 16.51 -29.93
C VAL A 554 -1.94 17.02 -28.93
N GLU A 555 -2.39 17.65 -27.84
CA GLU A 555 -1.55 18.09 -26.73
C GLU A 555 -1.67 17.18 -25.49
N SER A 556 -2.50 16.13 -25.51
CA SER A 556 -2.67 15.21 -24.37
C SER A 556 -1.38 14.49 -24.03
N TYR A 557 -0.91 14.63 -22.80
CA TYR A 557 0.23 13.85 -22.31
C TYR A 557 0.08 13.52 -20.83
N PHE A 558 0.75 12.43 -20.45
CA PHE A 558 1.07 12.07 -19.07
C PHE A 558 2.57 11.84 -19.02
N GLN A 559 3.26 12.39 -18.03
CA GLN A 559 4.70 12.41 -18.00
C GLN A 559 5.21 12.21 -16.58
N SER A 560 6.09 11.23 -16.42
CA SER A 560 6.81 10.97 -15.18
C SER A 560 8.30 11.05 -15.46
N GLY A 561 9.04 11.70 -14.57
CA GLY A 561 10.47 11.97 -14.75
C GLY A 561 11.28 11.45 -13.57
N GLY A 562 12.59 11.38 -13.77
CA GLY A 562 13.53 11.01 -12.71
C GLY A 562 14.01 9.58 -12.77
N PHE A 563 13.55 8.75 -13.70
CA PHE A 563 14.02 7.37 -13.78
C PHE A 563 15.51 7.30 -14.15
N ILE A 564 16.33 6.71 -13.31
CA ILE A 564 17.75 6.47 -13.53
C ILE A 564 17.94 4.98 -13.81
N LEU A 565 18.99 4.61 -14.55
CA LEU A 565 19.37 3.24 -14.87
C LEU A 565 18.43 2.46 -15.82
N LEU A 566 17.17 2.87 -16.03
CA LEU A 566 16.32 2.24 -17.06
C LEU A 566 17.00 2.33 -18.44
N SER A 567 16.91 1.28 -19.26
CA SER A 567 17.52 1.26 -20.60
C SER A 567 19.05 1.44 -20.67
N THR A 568 19.76 1.32 -19.55
CA THR A 568 21.23 1.28 -19.53
C THR A 568 21.76 -0.13 -19.78
N HIS A 569 22.99 -0.24 -20.28
CA HIS A 569 23.60 -1.48 -20.76
C HIS A 569 23.59 -2.67 -19.77
N ASN A 570 23.61 -2.40 -18.46
CA ASN A 570 23.73 -3.45 -17.45
C ASN A 570 22.43 -3.75 -16.70
N TYR A 571 21.32 -3.07 -17.03
CA TYR A 571 20.07 -3.17 -16.27
C TYR A 571 18.93 -3.64 -17.18
N SER A 572 18.30 -4.73 -16.78
CA SER A 572 17.07 -5.20 -17.42
C SER A 572 15.90 -4.41 -16.85
N TYR A 573 14.87 -4.16 -17.66
CA TYR A 573 13.66 -3.49 -17.22
C TYR A 573 12.48 -3.97 -18.03
N SER A 574 11.29 -3.77 -17.49
CA SER A 574 10.05 -4.10 -18.17
C SER A 574 9.00 -3.04 -17.88
N TYR A 575 8.03 -2.90 -18.77
CA TYR A 575 6.82 -2.15 -18.48
C TYR A 575 5.60 -2.83 -19.06
N THR A 576 4.48 -2.64 -18.40
CA THR A 576 3.18 -3.21 -18.78
C THR A 576 2.10 -2.15 -18.67
N PHE A 577 1.08 -2.24 -19.50
CA PHE A 577 -0.10 -1.39 -19.43
C PHE A 577 -1.23 -1.99 -20.26
N TRP A 578 -2.44 -1.52 -19.97
CA TRP A 578 -3.61 -1.81 -20.77
C TRP A 578 -3.88 -0.65 -21.72
N ILE A 579 -4.25 -0.96 -22.96
CA ILE A 579 -4.59 0.02 -23.98
C ILE A 579 -5.89 -0.33 -24.70
N ASN A 580 -6.70 0.69 -24.96
CA ASN A 580 -7.88 0.61 -25.80
C ASN A 580 -7.84 1.72 -26.86
N VAL A 581 -7.96 1.34 -28.13
CA VAL A 581 -7.93 2.28 -29.26
C VAL A 581 -9.36 2.58 -29.69
N PHE A 582 -9.80 3.83 -29.55
CA PHE A 582 -11.13 4.27 -29.95
C PHE A 582 -11.14 4.93 -31.33
N ASN A 583 -10.07 5.67 -31.64
CA ASN A 583 -9.89 6.30 -32.94
C ASN A 583 -8.40 6.27 -33.31
N PHE A 584 -8.10 6.02 -34.58
CA PHE A 584 -6.75 5.87 -35.08
C PHE A 584 -6.61 6.57 -36.43
N SER A 585 -5.45 7.19 -36.60
CA SER A 585 -5.05 7.83 -37.86
C SER A 585 -4.18 6.88 -38.70
N THR A 586 -2.90 7.20 -38.89
CA THR A 586 -1.92 6.38 -39.63
C THR A 586 -0.78 5.89 -38.74
N PHE A 587 -0.50 6.63 -37.67
CA PHE A 587 0.56 6.36 -36.73
C PHE A 587 0.25 7.10 -35.44
N MET A 588 0.55 6.46 -34.32
CA MET A 588 0.26 7.04 -33.01
C MET A 588 1.36 6.68 -32.02
N PRO A 589 2.04 7.66 -31.43
CA PRO A 589 2.92 7.40 -30.31
C PRO A 589 2.10 7.06 -29.06
N VAL A 590 2.58 6.10 -28.28
CA VAL A 590 1.94 5.66 -27.04
C VAL A 590 2.86 5.87 -25.86
N ILE A 591 4.09 5.35 -25.91
CA ILE A 591 5.10 5.52 -24.85
C ILE A 591 6.40 6.05 -25.47
N HIS A 592 6.95 7.07 -24.84
CA HIS A 592 8.28 7.62 -25.11
C HIS A 592 9.17 7.44 -23.87
N LEU A 593 10.35 6.87 -24.05
CA LEU A 593 11.41 6.93 -23.07
C LEU A 593 12.56 7.78 -23.61
N VAL A 594 12.79 8.92 -22.99
CA VAL A 594 13.74 9.94 -23.45
C VAL A 594 14.77 10.22 -22.38
N ALA A 595 16.05 10.28 -22.76
CA ALA A 595 17.14 10.71 -21.89
C ALA A 595 17.48 12.18 -22.08
N ARG A 596 17.76 12.89 -20.98
CA ARG A 596 18.30 14.24 -21.01
C ARG A 596 19.71 14.27 -20.38
N PRO A 597 20.75 14.73 -21.10
CA PRO A 597 22.09 14.87 -20.52
C PRO A 597 22.14 15.99 -19.47
N GLU A 598 22.68 15.73 -18.28
CA GLU A 598 22.81 16.72 -17.19
C GLU A 598 23.67 17.96 -17.56
N ARG A 599 24.57 17.85 -18.54
CA ARG A 599 25.47 18.93 -18.98
C ARG A 599 25.06 19.64 -20.27
N ALA A 600 23.90 19.34 -20.84
CA ALA A 600 23.42 20.13 -21.98
C ALA A 600 23.04 21.52 -21.46
N SER A 601 23.78 22.55 -21.88
CA SER A 601 23.37 23.94 -21.67
C SER A 601 21.93 24.11 -22.14
N LEU A 602 21.15 24.94 -21.45
CA LEU A 602 19.77 25.32 -21.82
C LEU A 602 19.64 25.82 -23.29
N GLU A 603 20.77 26.05 -23.96
CA GLU A 603 20.89 26.55 -25.32
C GLU A 603 20.82 25.44 -26.39
N ASN A 604 21.27 24.20 -26.13
CA ASN A 604 21.28 23.10 -27.10
C ASN A 604 20.47 21.88 -26.62
N ASN A 605 19.29 21.74 -27.20
CA ASN A 605 18.21 20.81 -26.86
C ASN A 605 18.51 19.34 -27.23
N ASN A 606 19.50 18.72 -26.58
CA ASN A 606 20.01 17.38 -26.91
C ASN A 606 19.31 16.24 -26.15
N SER A 607 17.97 16.19 -26.09
CA SER A 607 17.31 14.98 -25.56
C SER A 607 17.44 13.83 -26.56
N ILE A 608 17.71 12.63 -26.05
CA ILE A 608 17.95 11.43 -26.86
C ILE A 608 16.75 10.51 -26.67
N CYS A 609 16.02 10.22 -27.75
CA CYS A 609 14.99 9.18 -27.72
C CYS A 609 15.65 7.81 -27.60
N LEU A 610 15.17 6.97 -26.68
CA LEU A 610 15.67 5.61 -26.49
C LEU A 610 14.68 4.58 -26.99
N ILE A 611 13.42 4.75 -26.59
CA ILE A 611 12.33 3.85 -26.91
C ILE A 611 11.15 4.68 -27.34
N LEU A 612 10.51 4.23 -28.41
CA LEU A 612 9.24 4.74 -28.86
C LEU A 612 8.31 3.55 -29.13
N LEU A 613 7.31 3.36 -28.29
CA LEU A 613 6.21 2.43 -28.52
C LEU A 613 5.09 3.16 -29.26
N THR A 614 4.60 2.54 -30.31
CA THR A 614 3.65 3.12 -31.27
C THR A 614 2.58 2.11 -31.63
N ILE A 615 1.45 2.61 -32.09
CA ILE A 615 0.50 1.82 -32.88
C ILE A 615 0.58 2.33 -34.32
N ASN A 616 0.82 1.40 -35.24
CA ASN A 616 0.97 1.68 -36.66
C ASN A 616 -0.02 0.82 -37.44
N GLY A 617 -0.54 1.35 -38.54
CA GLY A 617 -1.47 0.61 -39.39
C GLY A 617 -1.77 1.38 -40.67
N THR A 618 -1.89 0.67 -41.78
CA THR A 618 -2.24 1.25 -43.09
C THR A 618 -3.75 1.28 -43.35
N ASP A 619 -4.52 0.49 -42.60
CA ASP A 619 -5.97 0.46 -42.62
C ASP A 619 -6.54 0.15 -41.22
N LYS A 620 -7.82 0.44 -41.00
CA LYS A 620 -8.52 0.28 -39.71
C LYS A 620 -8.49 -1.15 -39.15
N ASN A 621 -8.15 -2.16 -39.95
CA ASN A 621 -8.20 -3.57 -39.53
C ASN A 621 -6.82 -4.18 -39.30
N LYS A 622 -5.73 -3.42 -39.48
CA LYS A 622 -4.34 -3.90 -39.36
C LYS A 622 -3.51 -3.00 -38.44
N LEU A 623 -4.02 -2.73 -37.24
CA LEU A 623 -3.25 -2.00 -36.24
C LEU A 623 -2.27 -2.95 -35.55
N GLN A 624 -1.01 -2.55 -35.41
CA GLN A 624 0.02 -3.33 -34.74
C GLN A 624 0.80 -2.45 -33.77
N VAL A 625 1.11 -3.01 -32.60
CA VAL A 625 2.08 -2.40 -31.68
C VAL A 625 3.47 -2.54 -32.28
N SER A 626 4.18 -1.44 -32.40
CA SER A 626 5.59 -1.41 -32.82
C SER A 626 6.43 -0.69 -31.78
N VAL A 627 7.60 -1.24 -31.45
CA VAL A 627 8.58 -0.63 -30.56
C VAL A 627 9.84 -0.31 -31.36
N TYR A 628 10.17 0.97 -31.44
CA TYR A 628 11.43 1.46 -31.97
C TYR A 628 12.44 1.59 -30.83
N ILE A 629 13.63 1.06 -31.05
CA ILE A 629 14.76 1.13 -30.14
C ILE A 629 15.86 1.89 -30.86
N TYR A 630 16.20 3.07 -30.35
CA TYR A 630 17.21 3.94 -30.94
C TYR A 630 18.57 3.62 -30.31
N GLY A 631 19.61 3.56 -31.12
CA GLY A 631 21.01 3.41 -30.68
C GLY A 631 21.90 4.49 -31.29
N SER A 632 23.22 4.32 -31.18
CA SER A 632 24.23 5.24 -31.74
C SER A 632 24.20 5.27 -33.27
N GLY A 633 23.24 5.99 -33.86
CA GLY A 633 23.12 6.22 -35.31
C GLY A 633 22.27 5.21 -36.09
N THR A 634 21.66 4.21 -35.44
CA THR A 634 20.71 3.28 -36.07
C THR A 634 19.49 3.07 -35.18
N SER A 635 18.33 2.76 -35.78
CA SER A 635 17.15 2.33 -35.03
C SER A 635 16.79 0.90 -35.42
N LYS A 636 16.36 0.11 -34.43
CA LYS A 636 15.80 -1.22 -34.62
C LYS A 636 14.32 -1.17 -34.29
N MET A 637 13.54 -2.06 -34.89
CA MET A 637 12.09 -2.09 -34.70
C MET A 637 11.63 -3.51 -34.36
N ILE A 638 10.71 -3.62 -33.41
CA ILE A 638 9.94 -4.82 -33.09
C ILE A 638 8.50 -4.55 -33.50
N ILE A 639 7.91 -5.38 -34.35
CA ILE A 639 6.51 -5.27 -34.78
C ILE A 639 5.75 -6.47 -34.24
N SER A 640 4.64 -6.23 -33.53
CA SER A 640 3.74 -7.28 -33.04
C SER A 640 3.15 -8.09 -34.19
N SER A 641 3.24 -9.42 -34.10
CA SER A 641 2.49 -10.33 -34.98
C SER A 641 0.98 -10.34 -34.69
N THR A 642 0.56 -9.86 -33.51
CA THR A 642 -0.86 -9.73 -33.14
C THR A 642 -1.40 -8.37 -33.57
N LEU A 643 -2.56 -8.40 -34.24
CA LEU A 643 -3.33 -7.21 -34.61
C LEU A 643 -4.17 -6.71 -33.44
N ILE A 644 -4.22 -5.39 -33.27
CA ILE A 644 -5.10 -4.70 -32.33
C ILE A 644 -6.39 -4.30 -33.06
N THR A 645 -7.51 -4.46 -32.39
CA THR A 645 -8.83 -4.01 -32.84
C THR A 645 -9.30 -2.80 -32.05
N PHE A 646 -10.20 -2.01 -32.64
CA PHE A 646 -10.81 -0.87 -31.96
C PHE A 646 -11.70 -1.30 -30.80
N SER A 647 -11.86 -0.41 -29.83
CA SER A 647 -12.81 -0.53 -28.71
C SER A 647 -12.63 -1.82 -27.91
N THR A 648 -11.42 -2.37 -27.90
CA THR A 648 -11.05 -3.61 -27.21
C THR A 648 -9.81 -3.35 -26.38
N TRP A 649 -9.82 -3.84 -25.13
CA TRP A 649 -8.66 -3.76 -24.25
C TRP A 649 -7.61 -4.80 -24.62
N PHE A 650 -6.36 -4.36 -24.73
CA PHE A 650 -5.20 -5.21 -24.91
C PHE A 650 -4.18 -4.93 -23.81
N HIS A 651 -3.66 -5.98 -23.20
CA HIS A 651 -2.51 -5.89 -22.31
C HIS A 651 -1.23 -5.91 -23.16
N VAL A 652 -0.39 -4.88 -23.01
CA VAL A 652 0.89 -4.78 -23.71
C VAL A 652 2.01 -4.81 -22.68
N ALA A 653 3.01 -5.67 -22.92
CA ALA A 653 4.21 -5.71 -22.10
C ALA A 653 5.47 -5.68 -22.96
N PHE A 654 6.43 -4.86 -22.56
CA PHE A 654 7.76 -4.82 -23.17
C PHE A 654 8.79 -5.21 -22.13
N VAL A 655 9.67 -6.14 -22.51
CA VAL A 655 10.76 -6.64 -21.66
C VAL A 655 12.07 -6.38 -22.38
N SER A 656 12.98 -5.66 -21.74
CA SER A 656 14.33 -5.43 -22.25
C SER A 656 15.36 -6.05 -21.33
N LYS A 657 16.24 -6.82 -21.95
CA LYS A 657 17.41 -7.46 -21.34
C LYS A 657 18.65 -6.94 -22.07
N LYS A 658 19.82 -7.17 -21.49
CA LYS A 658 21.12 -6.81 -22.08
C LYS A 658 21.23 -7.20 -23.58
N ASN A 659 20.83 -8.43 -23.93
CA ASN A 659 21.02 -8.99 -25.26
C ASN A 659 19.71 -9.33 -26.00
N SER A 660 18.56 -8.88 -25.50
CA SER A 660 17.28 -9.15 -26.17
C SER A 660 16.20 -8.20 -25.71
N SER A 661 15.30 -7.84 -26.61
CA SER A 661 14.07 -7.13 -26.26
C SER A 661 12.88 -7.91 -26.81
N SER A 662 11.79 -7.99 -26.04
CA SER A 662 10.63 -8.80 -26.35
C SER A 662 9.35 -8.02 -26.11
N LEU A 663 8.40 -8.19 -27.02
CA LEU A 663 7.08 -7.58 -26.98
C LEU A 663 6.03 -8.68 -26.77
N PHE A 664 5.13 -8.44 -25.84
CA PHE A 664 4.03 -9.32 -25.50
C PHE A 664 2.70 -8.58 -25.66
N VAL A 665 1.68 -9.30 -26.12
CA VAL A 665 0.29 -8.81 -26.20
C VAL A 665 -0.62 -9.90 -25.62
N ASN A 666 -1.49 -9.52 -24.67
CA ASN A 666 -2.39 -10.43 -23.94
C ASN A 666 -1.67 -11.67 -23.41
N GLY A 667 -0.53 -11.46 -22.74
CA GLY A 667 0.26 -12.51 -22.10
C GLY A 667 1.19 -13.28 -23.05
N LYS A 668 0.95 -13.20 -24.37
CA LYS A 668 1.69 -13.99 -25.36
C LYS A 668 2.86 -13.21 -25.94
N LEU A 669 3.99 -13.88 -26.12
CA LEU A 669 5.13 -13.32 -26.85
C LEU A 669 4.76 -13.17 -28.33
N VAL A 670 4.79 -11.94 -28.84
CA VAL A 670 4.38 -11.63 -30.23
C VAL A 670 5.55 -11.30 -31.14
N ALA A 671 6.66 -10.81 -30.59
CA ALA A 671 7.89 -10.53 -31.31
C ALA A 671 9.07 -10.34 -30.36
N SER A 672 10.28 -10.64 -30.84
CA SER A 672 11.53 -10.41 -30.12
C SER A 672 12.62 -9.95 -31.07
N LEU A 673 13.60 -9.25 -30.51
CA LEU A 673 14.81 -8.81 -31.20
C LEU A 673 16.01 -9.30 -30.39
N ILE A 674 16.90 -10.03 -31.05
CA ILE A 674 18.13 -10.55 -30.45
C ILE A 674 19.28 -9.57 -30.75
N GLY A 675 20.15 -9.37 -29.76
CA GLY A 675 21.32 -8.51 -29.84
C GLY A 675 21.31 -7.42 -28.77
N GLU A 676 22.45 -6.74 -28.64
CA GLU A 676 22.57 -5.60 -27.74
C GLU A 676 21.60 -4.49 -28.21
N ASN A 677 20.57 -4.25 -27.39
CA ASN A 677 19.49 -3.30 -27.65
C ASN A 677 19.43 -2.23 -26.54
N THR A 678 20.31 -2.31 -25.56
CA THR A 678 20.54 -1.29 -24.56
C THR A 678 21.56 -0.29 -25.07
N ILE A 679 21.34 1.00 -24.84
CA ILE A 679 22.33 2.00 -25.23
C ILE A 679 23.48 1.95 -24.24
N ASN A 680 24.69 1.69 -24.75
CA ASN A 680 25.91 1.94 -24.00
C ASN A 680 26.16 3.44 -23.96
N PHE A 681 25.55 4.12 -22.99
CA PHE A 681 25.96 5.45 -22.60
C PHE A 681 27.35 5.36 -21.96
N GLY A 682 28.41 5.28 -22.78
CA GLY A 682 29.77 5.28 -22.24
C GLY A 682 29.96 6.45 -21.27
N THR A 683 30.58 6.23 -20.11
CA THR A 683 31.01 7.21 -19.07
C THR A 683 30.13 8.41 -18.70
N ILE A 684 28.88 8.53 -19.19
CA ILE A 684 28.01 9.67 -18.90
C ILE A 684 27.16 9.32 -17.69
N ASN A 685 27.68 9.73 -16.54
CA ASN A 685 27.04 9.68 -15.24
C ASN A 685 25.68 10.41 -15.26
N GLN A 686 24.68 9.83 -14.60
CA GLN A 686 23.47 10.52 -14.12
C GLN A 686 22.47 11.04 -15.18
N GLN A 687 22.24 10.32 -16.29
CA GLN A 687 21.13 10.68 -17.18
C GLN A 687 19.77 10.33 -16.54
N ARG A 688 18.94 11.35 -16.33
CA ARG A 688 17.55 11.20 -15.92
C ARG A 688 16.68 10.91 -17.14
N LEU A 689 15.87 9.87 -17.04
CA LEU A 689 14.93 9.47 -18.06
C LEU A 689 13.56 10.02 -17.74
N THR A 690 12.89 10.44 -18.80
CA THR A 690 11.52 10.90 -18.76
C THR A 690 10.67 9.92 -19.54
N LEU A 691 9.68 9.37 -18.86
CA LEU A 691 8.59 8.59 -19.42
C LEU A 691 7.49 9.55 -19.85
N THR A 692 7.07 9.49 -21.10
CA THR A 692 5.88 10.20 -21.58
C THR A 692 4.92 9.21 -22.20
N VAL A 693 3.66 9.33 -21.84
CA VAL A 693 2.55 8.56 -22.38
C VAL A 693 1.62 9.51 -23.14
N GLY A 694 1.21 9.13 -24.34
CA GLY A 694 0.47 9.99 -25.26
C GLY A 694 1.40 10.87 -26.10
N ASN A 695 0.97 12.09 -26.40
CA ASN A 695 1.71 12.99 -27.26
C ASN A 695 2.91 13.65 -26.55
N PRO A 696 3.98 14.01 -27.28
CA PRO A 696 5.11 14.72 -26.70
C PRO A 696 4.74 16.17 -26.31
N ARG A 697 5.24 16.63 -25.15
CA ARG A 697 5.00 17.99 -24.63
C ARG A 697 5.68 19.07 -25.49
N ARG A 698 4.93 20.08 -25.97
CA ARG A 698 5.42 21.18 -26.86
C ARG A 698 5.83 22.49 -26.14
N GLN A 699 6.22 22.48 -24.86
CA GLN A 699 6.39 23.73 -24.06
C GLN A 699 7.82 24.35 -24.02
N SER A 700 7.98 25.49 -23.33
CA SER A 700 9.18 26.35 -23.31
C SER A 700 10.47 25.72 -22.76
N LYS A 701 11.64 26.19 -23.26
CA LYS A 701 13.01 25.70 -23.00
C LYS A 701 13.48 25.66 -21.52
N ASN A 702 12.74 26.29 -20.61
CA ASN A 702 13.17 26.49 -19.22
C ASN A 702 12.57 25.49 -18.21
N ASP A 703 11.82 24.48 -18.66
CA ASP A 703 11.26 23.45 -17.76
C ASP A 703 12.25 22.27 -17.57
N ALA A 704 12.42 21.84 -16.32
CA ALA A 704 13.18 20.65 -15.94
C ALA A 704 12.58 19.37 -16.56
N PHE A 705 11.28 19.38 -16.89
CA PHE A 705 10.54 18.25 -17.48
C PHE A 705 10.38 18.36 -19.01
N TYR A 706 11.02 19.32 -19.66
CA TYR A 706 10.97 19.42 -21.13
C TYR A 706 11.57 18.16 -21.78
N SER A 707 10.76 17.42 -22.54
CA SER A 707 11.20 16.31 -23.39
C SER A 707 11.02 16.70 -24.86
N SER A 708 12.11 16.76 -25.63
CA SER A 708 11.97 16.84 -27.08
C SER A 708 11.43 15.51 -27.62
N MET A 709 10.56 15.61 -28.62
CA MET A 709 9.89 14.50 -29.32
C MET A 709 10.87 13.39 -29.73
N CYS A 710 10.47 12.12 -29.54
CA CYS A 710 11.03 11.04 -30.35
C CYS A 710 10.60 11.26 -31.80
N ILE A 711 11.44 11.91 -32.61
CA ILE A 711 11.13 12.20 -34.01
C ILE A 711 11.30 10.91 -34.81
N ILE A 712 10.19 10.35 -35.30
CA ILE A 712 10.21 9.67 -36.59
C ILE A 712 10.05 10.78 -37.62
N GLU A 713 10.73 10.70 -38.77
CA GLU A 713 10.83 11.74 -39.82
C GLU A 713 9.49 12.13 -40.49
N GLN A 714 8.37 12.24 -39.76
CA GLN A 714 7.04 12.58 -40.28
C GLN A 714 6.26 13.53 -39.35
N PRO A 715 6.53 14.85 -39.40
CA PRO A 715 5.81 15.85 -38.60
C PRO A 715 4.33 16.00 -38.97
N GLU A 716 3.90 15.54 -40.15
CA GLU A 716 2.52 15.68 -40.66
C GLU A 716 1.50 14.76 -39.96
N ILE A 717 1.97 13.67 -39.32
CA ILE A 717 1.13 12.65 -38.68
C ILE A 717 0.39 13.17 -37.44
N LEU A 718 0.97 14.15 -36.73
CA LEU A 718 0.42 14.70 -35.48
C LEU A 718 -0.81 15.61 -35.69
N SER A 719 -1.25 15.80 -36.94
CA SER A 719 -2.41 16.63 -37.27
C SER A 719 -3.76 15.91 -37.10
N ASN A 720 -3.76 14.56 -37.05
CA ASN A 720 -4.98 13.76 -36.92
C ASN A 720 -5.11 13.15 -35.51
N GLN A 721 -6.23 13.46 -34.87
CA GLN A 721 -6.54 13.10 -33.49
C GLN A 721 -6.85 11.60 -33.36
N SER A 722 -5.90 10.83 -32.83
CA SER A 722 -6.15 9.47 -32.36
C SER A 722 -6.66 9.54 -30.92
N VAL A 723 -7.56 8.62 -30.54
CA VAL A 723 -8.16 8.57 -29.19
C VAL A 723 -7.84 7.22 -28.58
N ILE A 724 -7.16 7.24 -27.44
CA ILE A 724 -6.80 6.03 -26.69
C ILE A 724 -7.12 6.16 -25.21
N GLY A 725 -7.58 5.05 -24.64
CA GLY A 725 -7.62 4.85 -23.20
C GLY A 725 -6.39 4.04 -22.78
N ILE A 726 -5.76 4.46 -21.69
CA ILE A 726 -4.68 3.71 -21.03
C ILE A 726 -5.07 3.46 -19.59
N ASP A 727 -4.75 2.25 -19.13
CA ASP A 727 -5.02 1.80 -17.78
C ASP A 727 -3.82 1.00 -17.21
N GLU A 728 -3.65 1.00 -15.89
CA GLU A 728 -2.64 0.25 -15.12
C GLU A 728 -1.21 0.23 -15.71
N LEU A 729 -0.58 1.40 -15.81
CA LEU A 729 0.80 1.51 -16.28
C LEU A 729 1.80 1.15 -15.18
N ARG A 730 2.65 0.14 -15.42
CA ARG A 730 3.65 -0.34 -14.47
C ARG A 730 5.03 -0.41 -15.08
N PHE A 731 6.04 -0.08 -14.29
CA PHE A 731 7.46 -0.23 -14.64
C PHE A 731 8.17 -1.06 -13.60
N TYR A 732 9.05 -1.95 -14.07
CA TYR A 732 9.84 -2.85 -13.26
C TYR A 732 11.32 -2.64 -13.57
N SER A 733 12.18 -2.61 -12.55
CA SER A 733 13.65 -2.54 -12.66
C SER A 733 14.30 -3.89 -12.98
N ARG A 734 13.52 -4.81 -13.54
CA ARG A 734 13.94 -6.15 -13.94
C ARG A 734 13.20 -6.62 -15.19
N GLU A 735 13.66 -7.74 -15.71
CA GLU A 735 12.88 -8.54 -16.65
C GLU A 735 11.70 -9.23 -15.96
N LEU A 736 10.51 -9.08 -16.53
CA LEU A 736 9.36 -9.92 -16.20
C LEU A 736 9.49 -11.27 -16.92
N LYS A 737 9.18 -12.36 -16.22
CA LYS A 737 9.07 -13.70 -16.81
C LYS A 737 7.73 -13.84 -17.52
N THR A 738 7.68 -14.71 -18.52
CA THR A 738 6.46 -14.95 -19.31
C THR A 738 5.23 -15.25 -18.45
N LYS A 739 5.36 -16.12 -17.44
CA LYS A 739 4.25 -16.46 -16.53
C LYS A 739 3.73 -15.26 -15.74
N GLU A 740 4.60 -14.32 -15.37
CA GLU A 740 4.20 -13.08 -14.69
C GLU A 740 3.39 -12.19 -15.64
N ILE A 741 3.82 -12.09 -16.91
CA ILE A 741 3.12 -11.31 -17.94
C ILE A 741 1.76 -11.94 -18.28
N GLU A 742 1.68 -13.28 -18.34
CA GLU A 742 0.41 -14.01 -18.51
C GLU A 742 -0.57 -13.69 -17.38
N THR A 743 -0.09 -13.71 -16.13
CA THR A 743 -0.90 -13.36 -14.95
C THR A 743 -1.41 -11.92 -15.05
N LEU A 744 -0.51 -10.95 -15.30
CA LEU A 744 -0.87 -9.53 -15.47
C LEU A 744 -1.84 -9.25 -16.63
N SER A 745 -1.90 -10.16 -17.61
CA SER A 745 -2.75 -10.03 -18.79
C SER A 745 -4.15 -10.64 -18.65
N THR A 746 -4.39 -11.40 -17.57
CA THR A 746 -5.64 -12.14 -17.36
C THR A 746 -6.34 -11.64 -16.12
N ASP A 747 -5.58 -11.56 -15.03
CA ASP A 747 -5.98 -10.89 -13.82
C ASP A 747 -5.44 -9.47 -13.94
N GLY A 748 -6.32 -8.47 -13.82
CA GLY A 748 -5.76 -7.27 -13.23
C GLY A 748 -5.21 -7.63 -11.90
N TYR A 749 -3.90 -7.46 -11.77
CA TYR A 749 -3.27 -7.60 -10.49
C TYR A 749 -3.87 -6.53 -9.60
N VAL A 750 -4.88 -6.92 -8.84
CA VAL A 750 -5.13 -6.40 -7.51
C VAL A 750 -3.85 -6.84 -6.77
N PRO A 751 -2.95 -5.92 -6.37
CA PRO A 751 -1.98 -6.26 -5.33
C PRO A 751 -2.76 -6.95 -4.23
N SER A 752 -2.21 -7.96 -3.58
CA SER A 752 -2.78 -8.67 -2.43
C SER A 752 -3.32 -7.73 -1.33
N ARG A 753 -4.39 -6.99 -1.62
CA ARG A 753 -5.39 -6.53 -0.67
C ARG A 753 -6.05 -7.85 -0.30
N PHE A 754 -6.02 -8.19 0.99
CA PHE A 754 -6.32 -9.52 1.57
C PHE A 754 -5.11 -10.45 1.45
N PHE A 755 -4.37 -10.77 2.51
CA PHE A 755 -4.80 -11.30 3.81
C PHE A 755 -4.20 -10.52 5.00
N PHE A 756 -5.05 -10.12 5.94
CA PHE A 756 -4.68 -9.92 7.34
C PHE A 756 -5.50 -10.93 8.15
N GLU A 757 -4.79 -11.83 8.82
CA GLU A 757 -5.24 -12.44 10.08
C GLU A 757 -4.45 -11.81 11.22
#